data_AF-A0A4Y3RX93-F1
#
_entry.id   AF-A0A4Y3RX93-F1
#
_cell.length_a   1.000
_cell.length_b   1.000
_cell.length_c   1.000
_cell.angle_alpha   90.00
_cell.angle_beta   90.00
_cell.angle_gamma   90.00
#
_symmetry.space_group_name_H-M   'P 1'
#
loop_
_entity.id
_entity.type
_entity.pdbx_description
1 polymer ?
#
loop_
_entity_poly.entity_id
_entity_poly.type
_entity_poly.pdbx_seq_one_letter_code
_entity_poly.pdbx_strand_id
1 'polypeptide(L)'
;MPVVAEGDGGFPSVLGVEDAGVVGVPVVPGAVEAVALGVVEAFGGFDAPAPPPPGSAACAVQPAASATAAAASTTLRMTDVVRFIVAPRDESCVRRDASRARAVAYARTKIGRWRGKLRAGSQRAVHRRPRARRYSPTRGSVPLGGRSIGKAQHMARESESGLPIEPVYGPGALEGWDPAGKLGEPGAYPFTRGVYPSMYTGRPWTMRQYAGFGTASESNARYKQLIANGTMGLSVAFDLPTQMGHDSDAPISSGEVGKVGVAIDSIDDMRVLFDGIPLDKVSTSMTINAPGSLLLLLYQLVGEEQGVPADQLTGTIQNDVLKEYIARGTYIFPPKPSLRLIADIFKYCRAEIPKWNTISISGYHMAEAGASPAQEIAFTLADGIEYVRTAVAAGMDVDDFAPRLSFFFVARTTILEEVAKFRAARRIWARVMKEEFGAKNPKSLMLRFHTQTAGVQLTAQQPEVNLVRVAVQGLAAVLGGTQSLHTNSFDEAIALPTDKSARLALRTQQVLAYETDVTATVDPFAGSYVVEKMTDDVEAAALELMAKVEAMGGAVAAIERGFQKGEIERSAYRIAQQTDSGERVVVGVNRYTIDVEEPYEHLRVDPAIEAQQAERLAALRAERDQEAVDAALAELRRAAEGTDNVLYPMKDALRARATVGEVCNALREVWGTYVPSDAF
;
A
#
# COMPACT_ATOMS: atom_id res chain seq x y z
N MET A 1 -52.06 6.38 38.71
CA MET A 1 -52.74 7.32 39.62
C MET A 1 -52.54 6.82 41.05
N PRO A 2 -52.45 7.71 42.06
CA PRO A 2 -52.01 9.12 42.03
C PRO A 2 -50.96 9.38 43.15
N VAL A 3 -50.94 10.59 43.75
CA VAL A 3 -50.14 11.03 44.95
C VAL A 3 -48.69 11.46 44.63
N VAL A 4 -48.20 12.68 44.93
CA VAL A 4 -48.82 13.94 45.43
C VAL A 4 -47.98 15.15 44.93
N ALA A 5 -48.45 16.41 45.09
CA ALA A 5 -47.71 17.62 44.67
C ALA A 5 -47.95 18.84 45.58
N GLU A 6 -46.92 19.71 45.66
CA GLU A 6 -46.82 21.13 46.12
C GLU A 6 -45.35 21.57 45.87
N GLY A 7 -44.88 22.84 45.85
CA GLY A 7 -45.47 24.16 46.10
C GLY A 7 -44.59 24.96 47.09
N ASP A 8 -44.03 26.14 46.83
CA ASP A 8 -43.95 27.06 45.67
C ASP A 8 -42.59 27.84 45.77
N GLY A 9 -42.17 28.93 45.11
CA GLY A 9 -42.76 29.88 44.13
C GLY A 9 -41.89 31.16 43.99
N GLY A 10 -42.00 31.95 42.91
CA GLY A 10 -41.38 33.30 42.82
C GLY A 10 -41.07 33.88 41.42
N PHE A 11 -41.71 35.01 41.07
CA PHE A 11 -41.49 35.88 39.88
C PHE A 11 -40.87 37.24 40.31
N PRO A 12 -40.51 38.26 39.47
CA PRO A 12 -40.85 38.60 38.04
C PRO A 12 -39.63 38.65 37.07
N SER A 13 -39.67 38.65 35.72
CA SER A 13 -40.43 39.39 34.65
C SER A 13 -40.10 40.92 34.57
N VAL A 14 -39.98 41.62 33.41
CA VAL A 14 -40.92 41.88 32.28
C VAL A 14 -40.22 42.61 31.07
N LEU A 15 -40.56 42.28 29.79
CA LEU A 15 -40.38 43.02 28.48
C LEU A 15 -38.96 43.50 27.99
N GLY A 16 -38.69 43.78 26.69
CA GLY A 16 -39.42 43.49 25.44
C GLY A 16 -38.98 44.30 24.16
N VAL A 17 -39.13 43.69 22.96
CA VAL A 17 -39.72 44.23 21.69
C VAL A 17 -38.97 45.21 20.72
N GLU A 18 -38.83 44.75 19.45
CA GLU A 18 -38.84 45.40 18.09
C GLU A 18 -37.81 46.43 17.50
N ASP A 19 -37.33 46.08 16.28
CA ASP A 19 -37.13 46.80 14.99
C ASP A 19 -36.37 48.13 14.70
N ALA A 20 -35.55 48.05 13.63
CA ALA A 20 -35.32 48.96 12.47
C ALA A 20 -34.82 50.44 12.60
N GLY A 21 -34.04 50.92 11.60
CA GLY A 21 -33.98 52.37 11.26
C GLY A 21 -32.66 52.98 10.73
N VAL A 22 -32.44 52.96 9.41
CA VAL A 22 -31.29 53.48 8.63
C VAL A 22 -31.05 55.02 8.64
N VAL A 23 -29.76 55.43 8.63
CA VAL A 23 -29.14 56.68 8.06
C VAL A 23 -27.65 56.34 7.74
N GLY A 24 -26.83 56.88 6.82
CA GLY A 24 -26.82 57.87 5.70
C GLY A 24 -25.41 57.78 5.02
N VAL A 25 -25.07 58.14 3.77
CA VAL A 25 -25.39 59.24 2.81
C VAL A 25 -24.59 60.54 3.10
N PRO A 26 -23.87 61.19 2.14
CA PRO A 26 -23.97 61.13 0.65
C PRO A 26 -22.64 60.98 -0.16
N VAL A 27 -22.76 60.78 -1.50
CA VAL A 27 -22.24 61.66 -2.58
C VAL A 27 -23.04 61.39 -3.88
N VAL A 28 -23.30 62.43 -4.67
CA VAL A 28 -24.10 62.54 -5.92
C VAL A 28 -23.45 63.71 -6.73
N PRO A 29 -23.44 63.86 -8.09
CA PRO A 29 -24.34 63.35 -9.16
C PRO A 29 -23.62 62.60 -10.31
N GLY A 30 -24.26 62.15 -11.41
CA GLY A 30 -25.69 62.09 -11.79
C GLY A 30 -25.86 61.70 -13.27
N ALA A 31 -27.09 61.43 -13.73
CA ALA A 31 -27.34 60.90 -15.10
C ALA A 31 -28.69 61.31 -15.72
N VAL A 32 -28.65 61.66 -17.01
CA VAL A 32 -29.70 61.66 -18.05
C VAL A 32 -28.91 61.60 -19.39
N GLU A 33 -29.29 60.96 -20.50
CA GLU A 33 -30.51 60.34 -21.05
C GLU A 33 -30.12 58.96 -21.66
N ALA A 34 -30.97 58.01 -22.10
CA ALA A 34 -32.37 57.61 -21.86
C ALA A 34 -32.61 56.27 -22.63
N VAL A 35 -33.87 55.82 -22.77
CA VAL A 35 -34.37 54.75 -23.69
C VAL A 35 -34.35 53.28 -23.20
N ALA A 36 -35.55 52.86 -22.78
CA ALA A 36 -36.28 51.60 -23.06
C ALA A 36 -35.67 50.19 -22.84
N LEU A 37 -36.37 49.43 -21.98
CA LEU A 37 -36.83 48.03 -22.16
C LEU A 37 -35.83 46.93 -22.58
N GLY A 38 -35.67 45.94 -21.68
CA GLY A 38 -36.33 44.67 -21.99
C GLY A 38 -35.49 43.45 -22.41
N VAL A 39 -34.27 43.28 -21.87
CA VAL A 39 -33.63 41.97 -21.56
C VAL A 39 -33.66 40.88 -22.65
N VAL A 40 -32.50 40.63 -23.30
CA VAL A 40 -31.96 39.28 -23.61
C VAL A 40 -30.50 39.36 -24.13
N GLU A 41 -29.68 38.37 -23.75
CA GLU A 41 -28.38 37.90 -24.33
C GLU A 41 -27.02 38.66 -24.25
N ALA A 42 -25.97 37.81 -24.06
CA ALA A 42 -24.54 37.89 -24.45
C ALA A 42 -23.63 38.99 -23.82
N PHE A 43 -22.28 38.92 -23.81
CA PHE A 43 -21.23 37.96 -24.26
C PHE A 43 -20.30 37.60 -23.05
N GLY A 44 -19.43 36.58 -22.99
CA GLY A 44 -18.29 36.20 -23.87
C GLY A 44 -17.02 37.03 -23.54
N GLY A 45 -15.78 36.53 -23.49
CA GLY A 45 -15.18 35.19 -23.66
C GLY A 45 -13.64 35.33 -23.79
N PHE A 46 -12.83 34.30 -23.50
CA PHE A 46 -11.37 34.30 -23.75
C PHE A 46 -10.79 32.87 -23.93
N ASP A 47 -9.68 32.76 -24.66
CA ASP A 47 -9.30 31.56 -25.42
C ASP A 47 -8.36 30.56 -24.74
N ALA A 48 -8.40 29.32 -25.24
CA ALA A 48 -7.32 28.35 -25.19
C ALA A 48 -7.14 27.70 -26.58
N PRO A 49 -5.91 27.50 -27.08
CA PRO A 49 -5.68 27.09 -28.48
C PRO A 49 -5.98 25.61 -28.74
N ALA A 50 -6.80 25.34 -29.76
CA ALA A 50 -7.08 23.99 -30.26
C ALA A 50 -6.08 23.56 -31.38
N PRO A 51 -5.84 22.26 -31.59
CA PRO A 51 -4.88 21.77 -32.59
C PRO A 51 -5.41 21.87 -34.04
N PRO A 52 -4.52 21.97 -35.05
CA PRO A 52 -4.92 22.08 -36.45
C PRO A 52 -5.40 20.74 -37.06
N PRO A 53 -6.38 20.76 -37.99
CA PRO A 53 -6.86 19.57 -38.69
C PRO A 53 -5.90 19.12 -39.83
N PRO A 54 -5.99 17.87 -40.30
CA PRO A 54 -5.07 17.33 -41.31
C PRO A 54 -5.35 17.87 -42.72
N GLY A 55 -4.39 18.60 -43.28
CA GLY A 55 -4.38 19.02 -44.68
C GLY A 55 -3.47 18.14 -45.54
N SER A 56 -3.97 17.62 -46.66
CA SER A 56 -3.20 16.78 -47.58
C SER A 56 -2.45 17.60 -48.63
N ALA A 57 -1.12 17.51 -48.63
CA ALA A 57 -0.27 17.99 -49.73
C ALA A 57 0.89 17.01 -49.93
N ALA A 58 1.03 16.47 -51.14
CA ALA A 58 2.15 15.60 -51.49
C ALA A 58 3.33 16.44 -51.99
N CYS A 59 4.53 16.14 -51.51
CA CYS A 59 5.76 16.49 -52.21
C CYS A 59 6.80 15.39 -51.97
N ALA A 60 7.52 15.00 -53.02
CA ALA A 60 8.44 13.87 -52.98
C ALA A 60 9.89 14.36 -52.96
N VAL A 61 10.73 13.74 -52.12
CA VAL A 61 12.19 13.80 -52.23
C VAL A 61 12.73 12.38 -52.10
N GLN A 62 13.53 11.94 -53.08
CA GLN A 62 14.18 10.62 -53.07
C GLN A 62 15.51 10.66 -52.30
N PRO A 63 16.01 9.50 -51.81
CA PRO A 63 17.22 9.44 -51.01
C PRO A 63 18.52 9.48 -51.84
N ALA A 64 19.59 9.96 -51.21
CA ALA A 64 20.98 9.68 -51.56
C ALA A 64 21.68 9.22 -50.25
N ALA A 65 22.52 8.17 -50.18
CA ALA A 65 23.58 7.69 -51.07
C ALA A 65 24.73 8.72 -51.22
N SER A 66 26.01 8.38 -51.06
CA SER A 66 26.66 7.10 -50.71
C SER A 66 28.17 7.28 -50.41
N ALA A 67 28.74 6.52 -49.48
CA ALA A 67 30.16 6.13 -49.42
C ALA A 67 30.34 5.07 -48.29
N THR A 68 30.54 3.77 -48.56
CA THR A 68 31.79 3.06 -48.88
C THR A 68 32.88 3.13 -47.78
N ALA A 69 33.55 2.03 -47.39
CA ALA A 69 33.81 0.79 -48.15
C ALA A 69 33.91 -0.51 -47.30
N ALA A 70 33.79 -1.64 -48.01
CA ALA A 70 34.50 -2.93 -47.87
C ALA A 70 34.88 -3.46 -46.45
N ALA A 71 34.31 -4.58 -45.98
CA ALA A 71 34.70 -5.99 -46.28
C ALA A 71 35.95 -6.48 -45.49
N ALA A 72 36.09 -7.75 -45.09
CA ALA A 72 35.35 -8.97 -45.44
C ALA A 72 35.25 -9.99 -44.27
N SER A 73 34.57 -11.11 -44.55
CA SER A 73 34.54 -12.39 -43.81
C SER A 73 35.88 -12.80 -43.15
N THR A 74 35.83 -13.42 -41.95
CA THR A 74 36.06 -14.88 -41.78
C THR A 74 35.86 -15.38 -40.33
N THR A 75 35.30 -16.58 -40.22
CA THR A 75 35.08 -17.40 -39.01
C THR A 75 36.37 -17.75 -38.26
N LEU A 76 36.37 -17.77 -36.91
CA LEU A 76 37.08 -18.80 -36.11
C LEU A 76 36.64 -18.83 -34.63
N ARG A 77 37.25 -19.70 -33.82
CA ARG A 77 36.74 -20.21 -32.53
C ARG A 77 37.51 -19.69 -31.31
N MET A 78 36.90 -19.92 -30.13
CA MET A 78 37.56 -19.90 -28.81
C MET A 78 38.82 -20.80 -28.77
N THR A 79 39.87 -20.31 -28.09
CA THR A 79 40.89 -21.11 -27.39
C THR A 79 41.51 -20.27 -26.29
N ASP A 80 41.93 -20.91 -25.19
CA ASP A 80 42.38 -20.27 -23.95
C ASP A 80 43.80 -19.69 -24.02
N VAL A 81 44.05 -18.62 -23.27
CA VAL A 81 45.40 -18.28 -22.76
C VAL A 81 45.30 -17.78 -21.31
N VAL A 82 45.91 -18.52 -20.38
CA VAL A 82 46.15 -18.11 -18.99
C VAL A 82 47.64 -18.24 -18.71
N ARG A 83 48.34 -17.16 -18.30
CA ARG A 83 49.62 -17.24 -17.55
C ARG A 83 49.97 -15.98 -16.74
N PHE A 84 50.13 -16.21 -15.42
CA PHE A 84 51.16 -15.68 -14.50
C PHE A 84 51.50 -14.17 -14.41
N ILE A 85 51.51 -13.67 -13.17
CA ILE A 85 52.72 -13.26 -12.43
C ILE A 85 52.50 -13.62 -10.93
N VAL A 86 53.56 -13.76 -10.13
CA VAL A 86 53.53 -14.39 -8.78
C VAL A 86 54.50 -13.73 -7.79
N ALA A 87 54.03 -13.58 -6.53
CA ALA A 87 54.80 -13.36 -5.28
C ALA A 87 55.52 -12.00 -5.07
N PRO A 88 55.96 -11.63 -3.83
CA PRO A 88 55.89 -12.39 -2.56
C PRO A 88 55.26 -11.69 -1.33
N ARG A 89 54.87 -12.57 -0.38
CA ARG A 89 54.73 -12.49 1.10
C ARG A 89 55.13 -11.22 1.88
N ASP A 90 54.48 -11.06 3.03
CA ASP A 90 55.19 -11.00 4.34
C ASP A 90 54.47 -11.90 5.38
N GLU A 91 55.09 -12.19 6.54
CA GLU A 91 54.62 -13.20 7.54
C GLU A 91 54.58 -12.68 9.00
N SER A 92 53.48 -12.88 9.73
CA SER A 92 53.47 -12.79 11.20
C SER A 92 52.43 -13.69 11.93
N CYS A 93 52.97 -14.74 12.55
CA CYS A 93 52.66 -15.30 13.89
C CYS A 93 51.63 -14.58 14.82
N VAL A 94 50.83 -15.24 15.70
CA VAL A 94 50.72 -16.68 16.08
C VAL A 94 49.51 -16.97 17.01
N ARG A 95 48.99 -18.23 17.00
CA ARG A 95 48.01 -18.84 17.98
C ARG A 95 46.58 -18.22 17.99
N ARG A 96 45.51 -18.91 18.44
CA ARG A 96 45.37 -20.21 19.16
C ARG A 96 44.14 -21.01 18.67
N ASP A 97 43.87 -22.14 19.33
CA ASP A 97 43.19 -23.31 18.74
C ASP A 97 41.66 -23.45 19.00
N ALA A 98 41.04 -24.28 18.15
CA ALA A 98 39.82 -25.08 18.34
C ALA A 98 38.51 -24.46 18.87
N SER A 99 37.45 -24.50 18.03
CA SER A 99 36.41 -25.54 18.19
C SER A 99 35.45 -25.69 16.98
N ARG A 100 34.84 -26.88 16.85
CA ARG A 100 33.62 -27.21 16.06
C ARG A 100 33.63 -26.96 14.54
N ALA A 101 34.41 -27.77 13.81
CA ALA A 101 33.96 -28.26 12.50
C ALA A 101 33.15 -29.57 12.69
N ARG A 102 31.87 -29.62 12.28
CA ARG A 102 31.07 -30.86 12.19
C ARG A 102 30.03 -30.81 11.07
N ALA A 103 29.94 -31.91 10.33
CA ALA A 103 28.77 -32.40 9.59
C ALA A 103 28.18 -31.55 8.44
N VAL A 104 28.87 -31.51 7.29
CA VAL A 104 28.19 -31.51 5.98
C VAL A 104 28.23 -32.93 5.43
N ALA A 105 27.19 -33.74 5.69
CA ALA A 105 27.19 -35.16 5.33
C ALA A 105 25.79 -35.81 5.24
N TYR A 106 24.97 -35.44 4.24
CA TYR A 106 23.92 -36.35 3.74
C TYR A 106 23.52 -36.09 2.28
N ALA A 107 22.67 -36.97 1.72
CA ALA A 107 21.95 -36.81 0.44
C ALA A 107 22.76 -36.75 -0.88
N ARG A 108 23.63 -37.75 -1.16
CA ARG A 108 24.05 -38.08 -2.54
C ARG A 108 24.08 -39.60 -2.82
N THR A 109 22.91 -40.25 -2.93
CA THR A 109 22.78 -41.61 -3.51
C THR A 109 21.32 -41.97 -3.84
N LYS A 110 20.94 -41.97 -5.14
CA LYS A 110 19.95 -42.91 -5.78
C LYS A 110 19.58 -42.58 -7.24
N ILE A 111 20.56 -42.58 -8.17
CA ILE A 111 20.29 -42.91 -9.58
C ILE A 111 21.36 -43.91 -10.02
N GLY A 112 20.94 -45.09 -10.50
CA GLY A 112 21.88 -46.11 -10.97
C GLY A 112 21.40 -47.56 -10.84
N ARG A 113 20.55 -48.01 -11.78
CA ARG A 113 20.45 -49.44 -12.15
C ARG A 113 19.91 -49.59 -13.58
N TRP A 114 20.43 -50.62 -14.27
CA TRP A 114 20.01 -51.11 -15.59
C TRP A 114 20.22 -50.19 -16.81
N ARG A 115 21.43 -50.30 -17.39
CA ARG A 115 21.64 -50.25 -18.85
C ARG A 115 21.75 -51.69 -19.37
N GLY A 116 21.20 -51.96 -20.56
CA GLY A 116 21.74 -53.00 -21.44
C GLY A 116 20.79 -54.13 -21.88
N LYS A 117 20.16 -53.97 -23.05
CA LYS A 117 20.57 -54.69 -24.27
C LYS A 117 19.96 -54.08 -25.54
N LEU A 118 20.72 -54.16 -26.63
CA LEU A 118 20.32 -53.74 -27.98
C LEU A 118 19.64 -54.91 -28.70
N ARG A 119 18.67 -54.62 -29.59
CA ARG A 119 18.74 -54.99 -31.02
C ARG A 119 17.64 -54.29 -31.83
N ALA A 120 17.88 -54.17 -33.14
CA ALA A 120 17.02 -53.46 -34.07
C ALA A 120 15.90 -54.36 -34.64
N GLY A 121 14.82 -53.73 -35.12
CA GLY A 121 13.73 -54.40 -35.82
C GLY A 121 12.83 -53.38 -36.54
N SER A 122 13.05 -53.16 -37.84
CA SER A 122 12.21 -52.32 -38.69
C SER A 122 11.11 -53.13 -39.36
N GLN A 123 9.87 -52.60 -39.46
CA GLN A 123 8.99 -52.79 -40.62
C GLN A 123 7.75 -51.86 -40.60
N ARG A 124 6.87 -51.98 -41.62
CA ARG A 124 5.92 -50.95 -42.08
C ARG A 124 4.44 -51.25 -41.75
N ALA A 125 3.65 -50.18 -41.62
CA ALA A 125 2.20 -50.11 -41.91
C ALA A 125 1.29 -50.96 -40.97
N VAL A 126 -0.06 -50.88 -40.95
CA VAL A 126 -1.07 -50.46 -41.95
C VAL A 126 -2.27 -49.74 -41.27
N HIS A 127 -2.92 -48.80 -41.97
CA HIS A 127 -4.20 -48.19 -41.56
C HIS A 127 -5.35 -49.20 -41.39
N ARG A 128 -6.15 -49.09 -40.31
CA ARG A 128 -7.57 -49.51 -40.32
C ARG A 128 -8.46 -48.53 -39.55
N ARG A 129 -9.53 -48.04 -40.19
CA ARG A 129 -10.61 -47.27 -39.56
C ARG A 129 -11.59 -48.22 -38.83
N PRO A 130 -12.15 -47.85 -37.67
CA PRO A 130 -13.35 -48.51 -37.13
C PRO A 130 -14.56 -48.29 -38.05
N ARG A 131 -15.45 -49.29 -38.17
CA ARG A 131 -16.76 -49.14 -38.83
C ARG A 131 -17.81 -48.68 -37.81
N ALA A 132 -18.65 -47.73 -38.21
CA ALA A 132 -19.88 -47.41 -37.46
C ALA A 132 -20.85 -48.61 -37.46
N ARG A 133 -21.54 -48.83 -36.34
CA ARG A 133 -22.75 -49.67 -36.28
C ARG A 133 -23.97 -48.78 -36.11
N ARG A 134 -24.98 -48.96 -36.98
CA ARG A 134 -26.31 -48.39 -36.76
C ARG A 134 -27.00 -49.13 -35.61
N TYR A 135 -27.77 -48.41 -34.81
CA TYR A 135 -28.72 -48.99 -33.87
C TYR A 135 -30.14 -48.82 -34.44
N SER A 136 -31.03 -49.77 -34.18
CA SER A 136 -32.44 -49.73 -34.61
C SER A 136 -33.35 -49.74 -33.38
N PRO A 137 -34.42 -48.95 -33.32
CA PRO A 137 -35.24 -48.83 -32.12
C PRO A 137 -36.26 -49.98 -32.00
N THR A 138 -36.32 -50.61 -30.83
CA THR A 138 -37.45 -51.46 -30.41
C THR A 138 -38.03 -50.91 -29.11
N ARG A 139 -39.36 -50.77 -29.06
CA ARG A 139 -40.07 -50.27 -27.88
C ARG A 139 -40.11 -51.34 -26.79
N GLY A 140 -39.83 -50.94 -25.55
CA GLY A 140 -40.03 -51.76 -24.35
C GLY A 140 -40.21 -50.85 -23.13
N SER A 141 -41.45 -50.63 -22.72
CA SER A 141 -41.79 -49.77 -21.58
C SER A 141 -41.62 -50.52 -20.26
N VAL A 142 -40.72 -50.03 -19.40
CA VAL A 142 -40.52 -50.53 -18.03
C VAL A 142 -40.76 -49.36 -17.06
N PRO A 143 -41.44 -49.56 -15.91
CA PRO A 143 -41.77 -48.45 -15.01
C PRO A 143 -40.53 -47.76 -14.42
N LEU A 144 -40.55 -46.42 -14.39
CA LEU A 144 -39.54 -45.63 -13.69
C LEU A 144 -39.76 -45.71 -12.18
N GLY A 145 -39.24 -46.77 -11.56
CA GLY A 145 -39.10 -46.85 -10.11
C GLY A 145 -38.21 -45.73 -9.61
N GLY A 146 -38.76 -44.82 -8.79
CA GLY A 146 -38.08 -43.63 -8.32
C GLY A 146 -36.87 -43.96 -7.45
N ARG A 147 -35.67 -43.96 -8.05
CA ARG A 147 -34.43 -43.92 -7.29
C ARG A 147 -34.26 -42.50 -6.75
N SER A 148 -34.21 -42.40 -5.42
CA SER A 148 -33.69 -41.22 -4.75
C SER A 148 -32.34 -40.85 -5.37
N ILE A 149 -32.26 -39.68 -6.01
CA ILE A 149 -30.97 -39.05 -6.30
C ILE A 149 -30.45 -38.62 -4.94
N GLY A 150 -29.59 -39.46 -4.35
CA GLY A 150 -28.98 -39.16 -3.06
C GLY A 150 -28.36 -37.77 -3.13
N LYS A 151 -28.64 -36.92 -2.12
CA LYS A 151 -28.13 -35.56 -2.06
C LYS A 151 -26.63 -35.60 -2.32
N ALA A 152 -26.20 -35.07 -3.47
CA ALA A 152 -24.81 -34.73 -3.64
C ALA A 152 -24.48 -33.75 -2.53
N GLN A 153 -23.55 -34.12 -1.65
CA GLN A 153 -22.99 -33.18 -0.69
C GLN A 153 -22.21 -32.17 -1.52
N HIS A 154 -22.87 -31.07 -1.90
CA HIS A 154 -22.20 -29.84 -2.24
C HIS A 154 -21.36 -29.48 -1.02
N MET A 155 -20.07 -29.81 -1.06
CA MET A 155 -19.14 -29.22 -0.11
C MET A 155 -19.19 -27.72 -0.36
N ALA A 156 -19.50 -26.95 0.69
CA ALA A 156 -19.44 -25.50 0.61
C ALA A 156 -18.04 -25.11 0.13
N ARG A 157 -17.94 -24.05 -0.68
CA ARG A 157 -16.62 -23.50 -0.99
C ARG A 157 -16.16 -22.73 0.23
N GLU A 158 -14.91 -22.85 0.61
CA GLU A 158 -14.36 -22.00 1.67
C GLU A 158 -13.86 -20.67 1.07
N SER A 159 -13.99 -19.61 1.87
CA SER A 159 -13.37 -18.31 1.62
C SER A 159 -11.86 -18.36 1.93
N GLU A 160 -11.10 -17.30 1.63
CA GLU A 160 -9.68 -17.25 2.01
C GLU A 160 -9.50 -17.13 3.54
N SER A 161 -10.52 -16.68 4.27
CA SER A 161 -10.61 -16.78 5.74
C SER A 161 -11.05 -18.16 6.25
N GLY A 162 -11.34 -19.13 5.39
CA GLY A 162 -11.84 -20.45 5.77
C GLY A 162 -13.33 -20.46 6.16
N LEU A 163 -14.10 -19.44 5.76
CA LEU A 163 -15.53 -19.33 6.07
C LEU A 163 -16.36 -20.03 4.98
N PRO A 164 -17.48 -20.71 5.32
CA PRO A 164 -18.30 -21.41 4.34
C PRO A 164 -19.08 -20.44 3.43
N ILE A 165 -18.93 -20.62 2.13
CA ILE A 165 -19.67 -19.92 1.08
C ILE A 165 -20.76 -20.84 0.53
N GLU A 166 -22.02 -20.47 0.79
CA GLU A 166 -23.18 -21.19 0.28
C GLU A 166 -23.36 -20.97 -1.24
N PRO A 167 -23.81 -21.99 -2.01
CA PRO A 167 -24.05 -21.82 -3.45
C PRO A 167 -25.12 -20.79 -3.81
N VAL A 168 -26.08 -20.54 -2.89
CA VAL A 168 -27.17 -19.56 -3.05
C VAL A 168 -27.51 -18.96 -1.68
N TYR A 169 -27.51 -17.64 -1.57
CA TYR A 169 -28.02 -16.90 -0.42
C TYR A 169 -29.40 -16.33 -0.75
N GLY A 170 -30.35 -16.42 0.19
CA GLY A 170 -31.69 -15.87 0.06
C GLY A 170 -32.12 -15.14 1.35
N PRO A 171 -33.37 -14.64 1.45
CA PRO A 171 -33.82 -13.82 2.57
C PRO A 171 -33.57 -14.41 3.96
N GLY A 172 -33.67 -15.75 4.13
CA GLY A 172 -33.39 -16.43 5.39
C GLY A 172 -31.95 -16.35 5.88
N ALA A 173 -30.99 -15.98 5.02
CA ALA A 173 -29.61 -15.69 5.44
C ALA A 173 -29.51 -14.41 6.29
N LEU A 174 -30.52 -13.54 6.24
CA LEU A 174 -30.66 -12.31 7.02
C LEU A 174 -31.92 -12.34 7.91
N GLU A 175 -32.40 -13.54 8.30
CA GLU A 175 -33.52 -13.65 9.24
C GLU A 175 -33.14 -13.07 10.62
N GLY A 176 -33.93 -12.12 11.13
CA GLY A 176 -33.62 -11.39 12.36
C GLY A 176 -32.47 -10.38 12.26
N TRP A 177 -31.95 -10.11 11.05
CA TRP A 177 -30.90 -9.12 10.82
C TRP A 177 -31.47 -7.70 10.82
N ASP A 178 -30.81 -6.76 11.49
CA ASP A 178 -31.20 -5.35 11.55
C ASP A 178 -30.38 -4.49 10.57
N PRO A 179 -30.98 -3.96 9.48
CA PRO A 179 -30.30 -3.05 8.57
C PRO A 179 -29.94 -1.71 9.22
N ALA A 180 -30.74 -1.20 10.17
CA ALA A 180 -30.52 0.14 10.71
C ALA A 180 -29.23 0.21 11.54
N GLY A 181 -28.98 -0.78 12.40
CA GLY A 181 -27.76 -0.87 13.20
C GLY A 181 -26.55 -1.46 12.47
N LYS A 182 -26.73 -2.39 11.51
CA LYS A 182 -25.61 -3.10 10.85
C LYS A 182 -25.16 -2.49 9.52
N LEU A 183 -26.06 -1.87 8.77
CA LEU A 183 -25.79 -1.30 7.45
C LEU A 183 -25.74 0.23 7.51
N GLY A 184 -26.80 0.84 8.05
CA GLY A 184 -26.93 2.29 8.19
C GLY A 184 -26.89 3.05 6.86
N GLU A 185 -26.73 4.38 6.97
CA GLU A 185 -26.60 5.28 5.83
C GLU A 185 -25.12 5.60 5.50
N PRO A 186 -24.76 5.87 4.24
CA PRO A 186 -23.39 6.23 3.88
C PRO A 186 -22.97 7.54 4.54
N GLY A 187 -21.75 7.59 5.05
CA GLY A 187 -21.24 8.75 5.81
C GLY A 187 -21.85 8.94 7.20
N ALA A 188 -22.67 8.00 7.69
CA ALA A 188 -23.17 7.95 9.06
C ALA A 188 -22.64 6.71 9.78
N TYR A 189 -22.67 6.71 11.12
CA TYR A 189 -22.30 5.55 11.94
C TYR A 189 -23.19 4.33 11.62
N PRO A 190 -22.66 3.11 11.48
CA PRO A 190 -21.26 2.70 11.72
C PRO A 190 -20.38 2.65 10.44
N PHE A 191 -20.73 3.43 9.41
CA PHE A 191 -19.98 3.61 8.16
C PHE A 191 -19.80 2.36 7.29
N THR A 192 -20.60 1.30 7.49
CA THR A 192 -20.56 0.07 6.68
C THR A 192 -20.61 0.40 5.18
N ARG A 193 -21.53 1.28 4.76
CA ARG A 193 -21.71 1.74 3.37
C ARG A 193 -20.65 2.73 2.84
N GLY A 194 -19.69 3.12 3.67
CA GLY A 194 -18.64 4.09 3.33
C GLY A 194 -18.62 5.31 4.26
N VAL A 195 -17.47 5.99 4.32
CA VAL A 195 -17.20 7.10 5.25
C VAL A 195 -17.71 8.47 4.81
N TYR A 196 -18.19 8.62 3.57
CA TYR A 196 -18.74 9.86 3.04
C TYR A 196 -20.14 9.63 2.43
N PRO A 197 -21.11 10.55 2.56
CA PRO A 197 -22.48 10.32 2.06
C PRO A 197 -22.58 10.08 0.55
N SER A 198 -21.75 10.76 -0.25
CA SER A 198 -21.72 10.63 -1.71
C SER A 198 -20.72 9.59 -2.23
N MET A 199 -19.74 9.18 -1.43
CA MET A 199 -18.55 8.43 -1.89
C MET A 199 -18.07 8.92 -3.27
N TYR A 200 -18.09 8.05 -4.29
CA TYR A 200 -17.57 8.37 -5.62
C TYR A 200 -18.50 9.21 -6.50
N THR A 201 -19.80 9.28 -6.18
CA THR A 201 -20.78 10.06 -6.96
C THR A 201 -20.48 11.57 -6.97
N GLY A 202 -19.69 12.05 -6.00
CA GLY A 202 -19.11 13.39 -6.00
C GLY A 202 -17.67 13.45 -6.51
N ARG A 203 -16.82 12.47 -6.15
CA ARG A 203 -15.42 12.40 -6.60
C ARG A 203 -14.86 10.97 -6.47
N PRO A 204 -14.26 10.38 -7.53
CA PRO A 204 -13.55 9.10 -7.43
C PRO A 204 -12.43 9.08 -6.38
N TRP A 205 -11.99 7.87 -6.02
CA TRP A 205 -10.83 7.66 -5.15
C TRP A 205 -9.56 8.33 -5.71
N THR A 206 -8.57 8.60 -4.84
CA THR A 206 -7.29 9.12 -5.31
C THR A 206 -6.47 8.01 -5.98
N MET A 207 -6.24 8.14 -7.29
CA MET A 207 -5.38 7.22 -8.06
C MET A 207 -3.92 7.46 -7.68
N ARG A 208 -3.38 6.66 -6.75
CA ARG A 208 -2.09 6.92 -6.09
C ARG A 208 -1.10 5.80 -6.44
N GLN A 209 -0.39 5.96 -7.55
CA GLN A 209 0.66 5.04 -7.93
C GLN A 209 1.90 5.21 -7.05
N TYR A 210 2.57 4.08 -6.78
CA TYR A 210 3.80 3.95 -6.02
C TYR A 210 4.96 4.02 -7.00
N ALA A 211 5.94 4.87 -6.70
CA ALA A 211 7.04 5.19 -7.59
C ALA A 211 8.22 5.76 -6.79
N GLY A 212 9.33 5.98 -7.47
CA GLY A 212 10.63 6.25 -6.87
C GLY A 212 11.48 4.99 -6.91
N PHE A 213 12.64 5.09 -7.55
CA PHE A 213 13.71 4.08 -7.60
C PHE A 213 14.95 4.72 -8.24
N GLY A 214 16.11 4.12 -8.01
CA GLY A 214 17.38 4.70 -8.42
C GLY A 214 17.64 6.02 -7.70
N THR A 215 18.06 7.03 -8.45
CA THR A 215 18.38 8.36 -7.92
C THR A 215 17.13 9.20 -7.61
N ALA A 216 17.32 10.22 -6.78
CA ALA A 216 16.32 11.27 -6.55
C ALA A 216 15.91 11.98 -7.86
N SER A 217 16.85 12.16 -8.80
CA SER A 217 16.60 12.80 -10.10
C SER A 217 15.67 11.98 -11.01
N GLU A 218 15.91 10.68 -11.12
CA GLU A 218 15.05 9.78 -11.91
C GLU A 218 13.65 9.66 -11.29
N SER A 219 13.61 9.57 -9.96
CA SER A 219 12.37 9.55 -9.17
C SER A 219 11.55 10.83 -9.36
N ASN A 220 12.20 12.00 -9.28
CA ASN A 220 11.59 13.30 -9.55
C ASN A 220 11.02 13.42 -10.98
N ALA A 221 11.79 12.97 -11.99
CA ALA A 221 11.33 12.95 -13.37
C ALA A 221 10.08 12.07 -13.54
N ARG A 222 10.06 10.89 -12.92
CA ARG A 222 8.90 9.98 -12.92
C ARG A 222 7.69 10.56 -12.17
N TYR A 223 7.89 11.31 -11.08
CA TYR A 223 6.80 12.05 -10.41
C TYR A 223 6.21 13.14 -11.31
N LYS A 224 7.05 13.95 -11.97
CA LYS A 224 6.62 14.95 -12.96
C LYS A 224 5.83 14.31 -14.12
N GLN A 225 6.26 13.13 -14.61
CA GLN A 225 5.51 12.36 -15.61
C GLN A 225 4.16 11.82 -15.10
N LEU A 226 4.09 11.33 -13.85
CA LEU A 226 2.85 10.84 -13.24
C LEU A 226 1.83 11.98 -13.06
N ILE A 227 2.28 13.15 -12.60
CA ILE A 227 1.45 14.36 -12.51
C ILE A 227 0.91 14.76 -13.88
N ALA A 228 1.76 14.78 -14.91
CA ALA A 228 1.35 15.04 -16.29
C ALA A 228 0.38 13.97 -16.87
N ASN A 229 0.32 12.76 -16.30
CA ASN A 229 -0.63 11.71 -16.65
C ASN A 229 -1.95 11.75 -15.84
N GLY A 230 -2.14 12.79 -15.01
CA GLY A 230 -3.41 13.08 -14.36
C GLY A 230 -3.59 12.55 -12.94
N THR A 231 -2.51 12.21 -12.21
CA THR A 231 -2.59 12.03 -10.75
C THR A 231 -2.13 13.28 -9.99
N MET A 232 -2.83 13.62 -8.91
CA MET A 232 -2.45 14.66 -7.95
C MET A 232 -1.95 14.06 -6.62
N GLY A 233 -1.66 12.76 -6.60
CA GLY A 233 -1.23 12.02 -5.41
C GLY A 233 0.01 11.15 -5.71
N LEU A 234 1.18 11.58 -5.24
CA LEU A 234 2.42 10.81 -5.31
C LEU A 234 2.48 9.76 -4.19
N SER A 235 3.20 8.67 -4.38
CA SER A 235 3.60 7.78 -3.28
C SER A 235 5.04 7.34 -3.45
N VAL A 236 5.91 7.79 -2.53
CA VAL A 236 7.36 7.59 -2.56
C VAL A 236 7.71 6.22 -1.99
N ALA A 237 8.40 5.43 -2.81
CA ALA A 237 9.14 4.24 -2.41
C ALA A 237 10.59 4.61 -2.11
N PHE A 238 11.11 4.22 -0.94
CA PHE A 238 12.51 4.41 -0.54
C PHE A 238 13.27 3.08 -0.63
N ASP A 239 14.59 3.12 -0.76
CA ASP A 239 15.41 1.90 -0.77
C ASP A 239 15.54 1.24 0.62
N LEU A 240 16.20 0.08 0.70
CA LEU A 240 16.38 -0.62 1.99
C LEU A 240 17.29 0.17 2.97
N PRO A 241 18.44 0.75 2.56
CA PRO A 241 19.24 1.63 3.42
C PRO A 241 18.41 2.72 4.09
N THR A 242 17.67 3.51 3.31
CA THR A 242 16.83 4.60 3.81
C THR A 242 15.74 4.07 4.76
N GLN A 243 15.07 2.97 4.43
CA GLN A 243 14.04 2.35 5.29
C GLN A 243 14.59 1.81 6.60
N MET A 244 15.82 1.30 6.60
CA MET A 244 16.53 0.80 7.78
C MET A 244 17.26 1.91 8.54
N GLY A 245 17.20 3.18 8.10
CA GLY A 245 17.89 4.29 8.75
C GLY A 245 19.41 4.19 8.67
N HIS A 246 19.92 3.81 7.50
CA HIS A 246 21.35 3.75 7.20
C HIS A 246 21.67 4.62 5.98
N ASP A 247 22.81 5.30 6.04
CA ASP A 247 23.36 6.02 4.90
C ASP A 247 23.80 5.07 3.79
N SER A 248 23.79 5.53 2.56
CA SER A 248 24.18 4.78 1.35
C SER A 248 25.64 4.32 1.37
N ASP A 249 26.53 5.00 2.10
CA ASP A 249 27.94 4.60 2.26
C ASP A 249 28.20 3.66 3.46
N ALA A 250 27.17 3.30 4.23
CA ALA A 250 27.32 2.37 5.35
C ALA A 250 27.59 0.93 4.83
N PRO A 251 28.49 0.13 5.45
CA PRO A 251 28.84 -1.21 4.96
C PRO A 251 27.68 -2.23 4.87
N ILE A 252 26.54 -1.95 5.50
CA ILE A 252 25.31 -2.76 5.43
C ILE A 252 24.42 -2.41 4.23
N SER A 253 24.65 -1.24 3.60
CA SER A 253 23.84 -0.69 2.50
C SER A 253 24.27 -1.18 1.11
N SER A 254 25.50 -1.70 0.99
CA SER A 254 26.11 -2.06 -0.30
C SER A 254 25.35 -3.16 -1.02
N GLY A 255 25.06 -2.94 -2.30
CA GLY A 255 24.23 -3.80 -3.14
C GLY A 255 22.72 -3.57 -2.99
N GLU A 256 22.27 -2.64 -2.13
CA GLU A 256 20.85 -2.30 -1.92
C GLU A 256 20.50 -0.81 -2.16
N VAL A 257 21.48 0.07 -2.32
CA VAL A 257 21.27 1.51 -2.60
C VAL A 257 20.49 1.73 -3.90
N GLY A 258 19.41 2.52 -3.86
CA GLY A 258 18.54 2.85 -4.99
C GLY A 258 17.77 1.68 -5.62
N LYS A 259 17.88 0.46 -5.07
CA LYS A 259 17.53 -0.77 -5.78
C LYS A 259 16.04 -1.14 -5.76
N VAL A 260 15.35 -0.85 -4.64
CA VAL A 260 13.92 -1.14 -4.44
C VAL A 260 13.06 0.11 -4.24
N GLY A 261 13.69 1.28 -4.30
CA GLY A 261 13.12 2.60 -4.06
C GLY A 261 14.21 3.66 -4.16
N VAL A 262 13.90 4.91 -3.87
CA VAL A 262 14.87 6.01 -3.97
C VAL A 262 15.81 6.04 -2.75
N ALA A 263 17.10 6.28 -2.99
CA ALA A 263 18.09 6.54 -1.95
C ALA A 263 17.95 7.98 -1.43
N ILE A 264 17.85 8.17 -0.11
CA ILE A 264 17.78 9.49 0.55
C ILE A 264 18.64 9.43 1.82
N ASP A 265 19.82 10.05 1.77
CA ASP A 265 20.70 10.18 2.95
C ASP A 265 20.50 11.53 3.66
N SER A 266 19.89 12.51 2.98
CA SER A 266 19.95 13.91 3.42
C SER A 266 18.85 14.83 2.86
N ILE A 267 18.86 16.08 3.34
CA ILE A 267 18.10 17.19 2.76
C ILE A 267 18.47 17.46 1.29
N ASP A 268 19.72 17.21 0.87
CA ASP A 268 20.17 17.46 -0.51
C ASP A 268 19.62 16.43 -1.51
N ASP A 269 19.25 15.24 -1.05
CA ASP A 269 18.54 14.25 -1.85
C ASP A 269 17.03 14.56 -1.88
N MET A 270 16.46 14.99 -0.75
CA MET A 270 15.06 15.40 -0.66
C MET A 270 14.75 16.65 -1.52
N ARG A 271 15.68 17.63 -1.56
CA ARG A 271 15.65 18.81 -2.43
C ARG A 271 15.55 18.40 -3.91
N VAL A 272 16.40 17.46 -4.35
CA VAL A 272 16.37 16.94 -5.73
C VAL A 272 15.09 16.13 -6.00
N LEU A 273 14.63 15.32 -5.04
CA LEU A 273 13.44 14.48 -5.17
C LEU A 273 12.17 15.31 -5.45
N PHE A 274 12.07 16.50 -4.84
CA PHE A 274 10.91 17.39 -4.94
C PHE A 274 11.15 18.69 -5.72
N ASP A 275 12.28 18.82 -6.42
CA ASP A 275 12.53 19.94 -7.35
C ASP A 275 11.34 20.15 -8.29
N GLY A 276 10.86 21.39 -8.40
CA GLY A 276 9.78 21.77 -9.31
C GLY A 276 8.43 21.08 -9.07
N ILE A 277 8.23 20.40 -7.93
CA ILE A 277 6.94 19.79 -7.55
C ILE A 277 6.25 20.68 -6.50
N PRO A 278 5.08 21.27 -6.79
CA PRO A 278 4.41 22.20 -5.88
C PRO A 278 3.76 21.46 -4.70
N LEU A 279 4.44 21.47 -3.54
CA LEU A 279 4.03 20.72 -2.34
C LEU A 279 2.78 21.28 -1.63
N ASP A 280 2.30 22.46 -2.05
CA ASP A 280 1.01 23.03 -1.67
C ASP A 280 -0.19 22.43 -2.43
N LYS A 281 0.08 21.84 -3.62
CA LYS A 281 -0.94 21.33 -4.56
C LYS A 281 -0.91 19.81 -4.73
N VAL A 282 0.23 19.17 -4.48
CA VAL A 282 0.42 17.73 -4.64
C VAL A 282 0.36 17.03 -3.28
N SER A 283 -0.49 16.01 -3.16
CA SER A 283 -0.57 15.22 -1.93
C SER A 283 0.47 14.10 -1.94
N THR A 284 1.46 14.15 -1.05
CA THR A 284 2.57 13.18 -1.03
C THR A 284 2.35 12.10 0.02
N SER A 285 2.32 10.83 -0.40
CA SER A 285 2.43 9.69 0.51
C SER A 285 3.88 9.20 0.55
N MET A 286 4.32 8.73 1.71
CA MET A 286 5.67 8.21 1.92
C MET A 286 5.59 6.86 2.63
N THR A 287 5.96 5.78 1.94
CA THR A 287 5.95 4.41 2.48
C THR A 287 7.20 4.17 3.31
N ILE A 288 7.17 4.73 4.52
CA ILE A 288 8.33 4.80 5.41
C ILE A 288 7.86 4.70 6.87
N ASN A 289 8.60 3.97 7.69
CA ASN A 289 8.11 3.48 8.99
C ASN A 289 9.05 3.86 10.15
N ALA A 290 10.09 3.06 10.45
CA ALA A 290 10.97 3.35 11.58
C ALA A 290 11.71 4.73 11.51
N PRO A 291 12.14 5.23 10.34
CA PRO A 291 12.61 6.61 10.17
C PRO A 291 11.50 7.58 9.70
N GLY A 292 10.23 7.25 9.90
CA GLY A 292 9.10 8.02 9.35
C GLY A 292 9.02 9.48 9.83
N SER A 293 9.51 9.78 11.04
CA SER A 293 9.66 11.15 11.53
C SER A 293 10.64 11.96 10.71
N LEU A 294 11.84 11.43 10.44
CA LEU A 294 12.93 12.20 9.84
C LEU A 294 12.68 12.44 8.34
N LEU A 295 12.10 11.49 7.60
CA LEU A 295 11.67 11.73 6.22
C LEU A 295 10.52 12.75 6.14
N LEU A 296 9.61 12.80 7.12
CA LEU A 296 8.59 13.86 7.21
C LEU A 296 9.21 15.24 7.46
N LEU A 297 10.17 15.33 8.38
CA LEU A 297 10.86 16.59 8.69
C LEU A 297 11.71 17.08 7.51
N LEU A 298 12.37 16.19 6.76
CA LEU A 298 13.04 16.53 5.51
C LEU A 298 12.05 17.06 4.46
N TYR A 299 10.89 16.43 4.29
CA TYR A 299 9.83 16.92 3.40
C TYR A 299 9.30 18.30 3.82
N GLN A 300 9.14 18.53 5.14
CA GLN A 300 8.73 19.83 5.69
C GLN A 300 9.77 20.92 5.43
N LEU A 301 11.07 20.61 5.62
CA LEU A 301 12.17 21.55 5.35
C LEU A 301 12.25 21.94 3.86
N VAL A 302 12.06 21.00 2.93
CA VAL A 302 11.96 21.33 1.50
C VAL A 302 10.70 22.17 1.20
N GLY A 303 9.59 21.92 1.90
CA GLY A 303 8.41 22.80 1.85
C GLY A 303 8.72 24.23 2.28
N GLU A 304 9.41 24.40 3.42
CA GLU A 304 9.85 25.70 3.95
C GLU A 304 10.77 26.43 2.95
N GLU A 305 11.72 25.72 2.33
CA GLU A 305 12.62 26.26 1.30
C GLU A 305 11.91 26.66 0.00
N GLN A 306 10.83 25.95 -0.37
CA GLN A 306 9.96 26.33 -1.48
C GLN A 306 8.96 27.46 -1.12
N GLY A 307 8.97 27.95 0.13
CA GLY A 307 8.04 28.97 0.61
C GLY A 307 6.62 28.46 0.87
N VAL A 308 6.43 27.15 0.99
CA VAL A 308 5.15 26.51 1.33
C VAL A 308 5.02 26.41 2.86
N PRO A 309 4.05 27.08 3.50
CA PRO A 309 3.84 26.97 4.93
C PRO A 309 3.49 25.54 5.35
N ALA A 310 4.02 25.08 6.48
CA ALA A 310 3.83 23.71 6.95
C ALA A 310 2.35 23.32 7.16
N ASP A 311 1.49 24.29 7.49
CA ASP A 311 0.04 24.06 7.59
C ASP A 311 -0.59 23.64 6.26
N GLN A 312 -0.02 24.02 5.10
CA GLN A 312 -0.54 23.72 3.77
C GLN A 312 -0.13 22.33 3.25
N LEU A 313 0.93 21.73 3.80
CA LEU A 313 1.44 20.43 3.37
C LEU A 313 0.37 19.33 3.58
N THR A 314 0.05 18.59 2.52
CA THR A 314 -0.90 17.47 2.58
C THR A 314 -0.23 16.16 2.18
N GLY A 315 -0.51 15.10 2.92
CA GLY A 315 0.17 13.83 2.71
C GLY A 315 -0.03 12.81 3.82
N THR A 316 0.76 11.75 3.76
CA THR A 316 0.73 10.63 4.69
C THR A 316 2.14 10.07 4.85
N ILE A 317 2.57 9.78 6.07
CA ILE A 317 3.66 8.81 6.33
C ILE A 317 3.04 7.48 6.75
N GLN A 318 3.60 6.36 6.31
CA GLN A 318 3.06 5.05 6.69
C GLN A 318 3.20 4.83 8.19
N ASN A 319 4.39 5.07 8.76
CA ASN A 319 4.63 5.26 10.20
C ASN A 319 4.04 4.18 11.12
N ASP A 320 3.88 2.96 10.61
CA ASP A 320 3.32 1.82 11.33
C ASP A 320 4.46 0.86 11.65
N VAL A 321 4.96 0.93 12.87
CA VAL A 321 6.08 0.09 13.33
C VAL A 321 5.64 -1.30 13.80
N LEU A 322 4.38 -1.50 14.22
CA LEU A 322 3.93 -2.76 14.79
C LEU A 322 3.91 -3.86 13.72
N LYS A 323 3.41 -3.54 12.52
CA LYS A 323 3.47 -4.43 11.35
C LYS A 323 4.87 -4.70 10.80
N GLU A 324 5.90 -3.93 11.21
CA GLU A 324 7.30 -4.27 10.89
C GLU A 324 7.72 -5.53 11.63
N TYR A 325 7.42 -5.63 12.93
CA TYR A 325 7.74 -6.80 13.74
C TYR A 325 6.90 -8.03 13.35
N ILE A 326 5.67 -7.82 12.84
CA ILE A 326 4.77 -8.89 12.42
C ILE A 326 5.16 -9.48 11.05
N ALA A 327 5.40 -8.63 10.03
CA ALA A 327 5.42 -9.07 8.63
C ALA A 327 6.47 -8.40 7.72
N ARG A 328 6.81 -7.11 7.93
CA ARG A 328 7.59 -6.33 6.93
C ARG A 328 9.09 -6.24 7.20
N GLY A 329 9.53 -6.33 8.46
CA GLY A 329 10.94 -6.46 8.84
C GLY A 329 11.79 -5.17 8.84
N THR A 330 11.24 -4.00 8.48
CA THR A 330 11.99 -2.72 8.42
C THR A 330 11.88 -1.89 9.69
N TYR A 331 12.24 -2.51 10.81
CA TYR A 331 12.34 -1.87 12.13
C TYR A 331 13.77 -1.36 12.42
N ILE A 332 13.89 -0.42 13.36
CA ILE A 332 15.18 0.04 13.90
C ILE A 332 15.21 -0.16 15.41
N PHE A 333 14.36 0.57 16.15
CA PHE A 333 14.33 0.54 17.61
C PHE A 333 13.38 -0.56 18.12
N PRO A 334 13.49 -0.97 19.41
CA PRO A 334 12.51 -1.85 20.05
C PRO A 334 11.08 -1.26 20.07
N PRO A 335 10.02 -2.07 20.34
CA PRO A 335 8.64 -1.61 20.25
C PRO A 335 8.32 -0.38 21.12
N LYS A 336 8.79 -0.35 22.37
CA LYS A 336 8.51 0.75 23.32
C LYS A 336 9.03 2.13 22.87
N PRO A 337 10.34 2.33 22.54
CA PRO A 337 10.82 3.60 22.02
C PRO A 337 10.20 3.94 20.66
N SER A 338 9.90 2.94 19.82
CA SER A 338 9.20 3.20 18.55
C SER A 338 7.77 3.74 18.77
N LEU A 339 7.02 3.20 19.73
CA LEU A 339 5.69 3.71 20.11
C LEU A 339 5.75 5.14 20.70
N ARG A 340 6.80 5.48 21.47
CA ARG A 340 7.06 6.88 21.86
C ARG A 340 7.18 7.77 20.62
N LEU A 341 7.98 7.36 19.63
CA LEU A 341 8.18 8.15 18.41
C LEU A 341 6.87 8.39 17.66
N ILE A 342 5.93 7.41 17.65
CA ILE A 342 4.57 7.62 17.10
C ILE A 342 3.81 8.72 17.86
N ALA A 343 3.82 8.70 19.20
CA ALA A 343 3.16 9.73 20.00
C ALA A 343 3.80 11.13 19.81
N ASP A 344 5.12 11.20 19.69
CA ASP A 344 5.85 12.44 19.42
C ASP A 344 5.52 12.98 18.02
N ILE A 345 5.42 12.11 17.00
CA ILE A 345 4.92 12.47 15.65
C ILE A 345 3.49 13.01 15.71
N PHE A 346 2.58 12.39 16.47
CA PHE A 346 1.18 12.81 16.55
C PHE A 346 1.06 14.20 17.20
N LYS A 347 1.81 14.44 18.28
CA LYS A 347 1.91 15.76 18.93
C LYS A 347 2.49 16.82 18.00
N TYR A 348 3.59 16.50 17.31
CA TYR A 348 4.27 17.40 16.39
C TYR A 348 3.37 17.80 15.22
N CYS A 349 2.77 16.82 14.53
CA CYS A 349 1.91 17.08 13.37
C CYS A 349 0.65 17.87 13.75
N ARG A 350 0.10 17.70 14.95
CA ARG A 350 -1.04 18.50 15.41
C ARG A 350 -0.70 19.99 15.57
N ALA A 351 0.52 20.31 16.02
CA ALA A 351 0.98 21.69 16.16
C ALA A 351 1.43 22.29 14.82
N GLU A 352 2.31 21.58 14.11
CA GLU A 352 3.13 22.14 13.02
C GLU A 352 2.63 21.77 11.61
N ILE A 353 2.01 20.60 11.44
CA ILE A 353 1.57 20.09 10.12
C ILE A 353 0.11 19.57 10.17
N PRO A 354 -0.87 20.39 10.62
CA PRO A 354 -2.21 19.93 11.00
C PRO A 354 -3.07 19.35 9.85
N LYS A 355 -2.58 19.37 8.61
CA LYS A 355 -3.22 18.73 7.44
C LYS A 355 -2.68 17.32 7.12
N TRP A 356 -1.57 16.89 7.74
CA TRP A 356 -0.93 15.59 7.50
C TRP A 356 -1.68 14.40 8.13
N ASN A 357 -1.70 13.25 7.46
CA ASN A 357 -2.15 11.99 8.06
C ASN A 357 -0.95 11.30 8.73
N THR A 358 -1.00 11.16 10.05
CA THR A 358 0.17 10.87 10.89
C THR A 358 0.62 9.41 10.87
N ILE A 359 -0.22 8.51 10.36
CA ILE A 359 0.01 7.07 10.24
C ILE A 359 -0.91 6.48 9.17
N SER A 360 -0.49 5.37 8.58
CA SER A 360 -1.30 4.49 7.73
C SER A 360 -1.21 3.06 8.27
N ILE A 361 -2.17 2.69 9.11
CA ILE A 361 -2.20 1.43 9.88
C ILE A 361 -2.47 0.27 8.90
N SER A 362 -1.54 -0.67 8.79
CA SER A 362 -1.19 -1.34 7.52
C SER A 362 -1.33 -2.86 7.51
N GLY A 363 -2.52 -3.36 7.19
CA GLY A 363 -2.78 -4.78 6.94
C GLY A 363 -2.19 -5.34 5.64
N TYR A 364 -1.91 -4.50 4.64
CA TYR A 364 -1.36 -4.92 3.35
C TYR A 364 -0.17 -5.90 3.48
N HIS A 365 0.83 -5.55 4.27
CA HIS A 365 2.05 -6.36 4.44
C HIS A 365 1.79 -7.70 5.14
N MET A 366 0.81 -7.74 6.05
CA MET A 366 0.39 -8.99 6.69
C MET A 366 -0.31 -9.91 5.67
N ALA A 367 -1.15 -9.34 4.81
CA ALA A 367 -1.82 -10.05 3.73
C ALA A 367 -0.84 -10.60 2.67
N GLU A 368 0.14 -9.81 2.25
CA GLU A 368 1.21 -10.24 1.34
C GLU A 368 2.12 -11.32 1.97
N ALA A 369 2.34 -11.26 3.29
CA ALA A 369 2.99 -12.32 4.07
C ALA A 369 2.11 -13.57 4.27
N GLY A 370 0.85 -13.55 3.83
CA GLY A 370 -0.07 -14.70 3.77
C GLY A 370 -1.26 -14.67 4.73
N ALA A 371 -1.53 -13.57 5.43
CA ALA A 371 -2.74 -13.43 6.25
C ALA A 371 -4.02 -13.63 5.41
N SER A 372 -5.04 -14.24 6.01
CA SER A 372 -6.39 -14.24 5.44
C SER A 372 -7.08 -12.87 5.54
N PRO A 373 -8.16 -12.60 4.79
CA PRO A 373 -8.96 -11.37 4.92
C PRO A 373 -9.40 -11.05 6.35
N ALA A 374 -9.79 -12.06 7.15
CA ALA A 374 -10.15 -11.87 8.56
C ALA A 374 -8.93 -11.61 9.47
N GLN A 375 -7.81 -12.32 9.26
CA GLN A 375 -6.56 -12.09 10.01
C GLN A 375 -5.99 -10.68 9.73
N GLU A 376 -6.02 -10.26 8.47
CA GLU A 376 -5.59 -8.93 8.02
C GLU A 376 -6.28 -7.83 8.82
N ILE A 377 -7.61 -7.79 8.85
CA ILE A 377 -8.32 -6.71 9.57
C ILE A 377 -8.21 -6.87 11.09
N ALA A 378 -8.19 -8.09 11.63
CA ALA A 378 -8.07 -8.31 13.06
C ALA A 378 -6.76 -7.72 13.63
N PHE A 379 -5.64 -8.06 13.00
CA PHE A 379 -4.32 -7.61 13.47
C PHE A 379 -4.10 -6.12 13.18
N THR A 380 -4.55 -5.61 12.02
CA THR A 380 -4.49 -4.17 11.70
C THR A 380 -5.29 -3.33 12.69
N LEU A 381 -6.49 -3.79 13.09
CA LEU A 381 -7.33 -3.05 14.04
C LEU A 381 -6.79 -3.15 15.47
N ALA A 382 -6.16 -4.27 15.86
CA ALA A 382 -5.46 -4.39 17.13
C ALA A 382 -4.24 -3.44 17.21
N ASP A 383 -3.42 -3.36 16.16
CA ASP A 383 -2.32 -2.39 16.07
C ASP A 383 -2.86 -0.95 16.12
N GLY A 384 -3.96 -0.67 15.41
CA GLY A 384 -4.66 0.63 15.46
C GLY A 384 -5.15 1.02 16.85
N ILE A 385 -5.72 0.07 17.60
CA ILE A 385 -6.12 0.24 19.00
C ILE A 385 -4.91 0.57 19.88
N GLU A 386 -3.78 -0.12 19.68
CA GLU A 386 -2.55 0.11 20.44
C GLU A 386 -1.96 1.52 20.17
N TYR A 387 -2.05 2.02 18.94
CA TYR A 387 -1.67 3.40 18.62
C TYR A 387 -2.58 4.45 19.29
N VAL A 388 -3.89 4.20 19.37
CA VAL A 388 -4.82 5.09 20.09
C VAL A 388 -4.53 5.06 21.59
N ARG A 389 -4.32 3.88 22.18
CA ARG A 389 -3.90 3.70 23.59
C ARG A 389 -2.59 4.44 23.87
N THR A 390 -1.61 4.32 22.98
CA THR A 390 -0.30 4.99 23.07
C THR A 390 -0.43 6.51 23.10
N ALA A 391 -1.21 7.10 22.20
CA ALA A 391 -1.39 8.55 22.13
C ALA A 391 -2.22 9.11 23.31
N VAL A 392 -3.25 8.38 23.77
CA VAL A 392 -4.02 8.74 24.97
C VAL A 392 -3.16 8.64 26.23
N ALA A 393 -2.35 7.58 26.38
CA ALA A 393 -1.38 7.45 27.47
C ALA A 393 -0.29 8.54 27.44
N ALA A 394 0.02 9.07 26.25
CA ALA A 394 0.90 10.23 26.09
C ALA A 394 0.22 11.59 26.36
N GLY A 395 -1.05 11.59 26.79
CA GLY A 395 -1.80 12.78 27.24
C GLY A 395 -2.61 13.50 26.15
N MET A 396 -2.91 12.85 25.02
CA MET A 396 -3.74 13.42 23.95
C MET A 396 -5.23 13.04 24.12
N ASP A 397 -6.15 13.96 23.82
CA ASP A 397 -7.56 13.59 23.61
C ASP A 397 -7.69 12.73 22.33
N VAL A 398 -8.63 11.79 22.28
CA VAL A 398 -8.83 10.93 21.11
C VAL A 398 -9.22 11.73 19.87
N ASP A 399 -10.07 12.75 20.01
CA ASP A 399 -10.53 13.58 18.89
C ASP A 399 -9.47 14.55 18.36
N ASP A 400 -8.34 14.67 19.09
CA ASP A 400 -7.23 15.55 18.73
C ASP A 400 -6.29 14.95 17.67
N PHE A 401 -6.24 13.62 17.53
CA PHE A 401 -5.41 12.91 16.55
C PHE A 401 -6.18 11.88 15.71
N ALA A 402 -7.25 11.26 16.21
CA ALA A 402 -8.02 10.26 15.46
C ALA A 402 -8.50 10.75 14.07
N PRO A 403 -8.92 12.02 13.88
CA PRO A 403 -9.23 12.57 12.55
C PRO A 403 -8.06 12.63 11.55
N ARG A 404 -6.83 12.22 11.93
CA ARG A 404 -5.64 12.07 11.07
C ARG A 404 -5.11 10.64 10.94
N LEU A 405 -5.71 9.67 11.63
CA LEU A 405 -5.41 8.24 11.43
C LEU A 405 -5.93 7.79 10.05
N SER A 406 -5.11 7.03 9.33
CA SER A 406 -5.49 6.36 8.09
C SER A 406 -5.10 4.88 8.14
N PHE A 407 -5.61 4.09 7.22
CA PHE A 407 -5.37 2.64 7.14
C PHE A 407 -4.88 2.23 5.75
N PHE A 408 -4.32 1.04 5.63
CA PHE A 408 -3.82 0.49 4.36
C PHE A 408 -4.03 -1.03 4.28
N PHE A 409 -4.84 -1.47 3.32
CA PHE A 409 -5.23 -2.87 3.14
C PHE A 409 -4.85 -3.41 1.76
N VAL A 410 -4.84 -4.73 1.59
CA VAL A 410 -4.79 -5.34 0.26
C VAL A 410 -6.17 -5.37 -0.40
N ALA A 411 -6.22 -5.60 -1.71
CA ALA A 411 -7.36 -6.21 -2.40
C ALA A 411 -6.93 -7.45 -3.20
N ARG A 412 -7.50 -8.60 -2.87
CA ARG A 412 -7.32 -9.89 -3.56
C ARG A 412 -8.31 -10.06 -4.72
N THR A 413 -8.14 -11.11 -5.54
CA THR A 413 -9.09 -11.44 -6.63
C THR A 413 -10.47 -11.92 -6.14
N THR A 414 -10.64 -12.14 -4.84
CA THR A 414 -11.82 -12.69 -4.16
C THR A 414 -12.84 -11.60 -3.79
N ILE A 415 -13.35 -10.90 -4.82
CA ILE A 415 -14.20 -9.69 -4.74
C ILE A 415 -15.19 -9.68 -3.56
N LEU A 416 -16.00 -10.73 -3.39
CA LEU A 416 -17.07 -10.76 -2.37
C LEU A 416 -16.52 -10.67 -0.94
N GLU A 417 -15.43 -11.38 -0.66
CA GLU A 417 -14.80 -11.41 0.68
C GLU A 417 -14.00 -10.14 0.93
N GLU A 418 -13.34 -9.59 -0.09
CA GLU A 418 -12.66 -8.30 -0.01
C GLU A 418 -13.64 -7.15 0.27
N VAL A 419 -14.75 -7.09 -0.47
CA VAL A 419 -15.83 -6.12 -0.20
C VAL A 419 -16.38 -6.28 1.22
N ALA A 420 -16.65 -7.50 1.65
CA ALA A 420 -17.10 -7.80 3.01
C ALA A 420 -16.07 -7.36 4.08
N LYS A 421 -14.79 -7.63 3.86
CA LYS A 421 -13.65 -7.24 4.71
C LYS A 421 -13.62 -5.73 4.94
N PHE A 422 -13.69 -4.92 3.88
CA PHE A 422 -13.64 -3.46 4.00
C PHE A 422 -14.87 -2.90 4.74
N ARG A 423 -16.06 -3.51 4.56
CA ARG A 423 -17.31 -3.13 5.25
C ARG A 423 -17.23 -3.49 6.75
N ALA A 424 -16.75 -4.70 7.06
CA ALA A 424 -16.54 -5.17 8.44
C ALA A 424 -15.53 -4.29 9.19
N ALA A 425 -14.38 -4.00 8.57
CA ALA A 425 -13.34 -3.17 9.20
C ALA A 425 -13.86 -1.79 9.63
N ARG A 426 -14.63 -1.11 8.76
CA ARG A 426 -15.27 0.18 9.10
C ARG A 426 -16.18 0.06 10.31
N ARG A 427 -17.03 -0.96 10.35
CA ARG A 427 -18.02 -1.19 11.42
C ARG A 427 -17.36 -1.51 12.76
N ILE A 428 -16.30 -2.33 12.77
CA ILE A 428 -15.49 -2.63 13.97
C ILE A 428 -14.82 -1.35 14.49
N TRP A 429 -14.09 -0.62 13.63
CA TRP A 429 -13.36 0.59 14.03
C TRP A 429 -14.28 1.68 14.57
N ALA A 430 -15.39 1.95 13.87
CA ALA A 430 -16.37 2.94 14.29
C ALA A 430 -16.95 2.63 15.67
N ARG A 431 -17.21 1.35 15.96
CA ARG A 431 -17.68 0.89 17.27
C ARG A 431 -16.60 1.08 18.35
N VAL A 432 -15.40 0.55 18.13
CA VAL A 432 -14.25 0.66 19.05
C VAL A 432 -13.98 2.12 19.45
N MET A 433 -13.85 3.02 18.47
CA MET A 433 -13.55 4.43 18.73
C MET A 433 -14.65 5.16 19.52
N LYS A 434 -15.89 4.72 19.37
CA LYS A 434 -17.06 5.30 20.07
C LYS A 434 -17.26 4.70 21.46
N GLU A 435 -17.07 3.40 21.63
CA GLU A 435 -17.47 2.64 22.82
C GLU A 435 -16.30 2.43 23.81
N GLU A 436 -15.08 2.21 23.33
CA GLU A 436 -13.89 2.09 24.19
C GLU A 436 -13.25 3.45 24.48
N PHE A 437 -13.08 4.28 23.45
CA PHE A 437 -12.37 5.57 23.55
C PHE A 437 -13.29 6.79 23.70
N GLY A 438 -14.61 6.63 23.57
CA GLY A 438 -15.58 7.70 23.82
C GLY A 438 -15.49 8.89 22.84
N ALA A 439 -14.97 8.69 21.64
CA ALA A 439 -14.74 9.74 20.65
C ALA A 439 -16.05 10.42 20.20
N LYS A 440 -16.04 11.76 20.16
CA LYS A 440 -17.25 12.59 19.94
C LYS A 440 -17.27 13.19 18.54
N ASN A 441 -16.10 13.45 17.96
CA ASN A 441 -15.96 13.94 16.59
C ASN A 441 -16.26 12.80 15.60
N PRO A 442 -17.28 12.93 14.72
CA PRO A 442 -17.62 11.87 13.76
C PRO A 442 -16.46 11.44 12.85
N LYS A 443 -15.45 12.32 12.64
CA LYS A 443 -14.25 12.00 11.84
C LYS A 443 -13.30 11.02 12.54
N SER A 444 -13.31 10.94 13.86
CA SER A 444 -12.51 9.99 14.65
C SER A 444 -12.99 8.55 14.46
N LEU A 445 -14.29 8.39 14.17
CA LEU A 445 -14.94 7.10 13.93
C LEU A 445 -14.74 6.59 12.48
N MET A 446 -14.19 7.41 11.57
CA MET A 446 -14.06 7.09 10.15
C MET A 446 -12.77 6.32 9.84
N LEU A 447 -12.88 5.01 9.60
CA LEU A 447 -11.80 4.23 8.98
C LEU A 447 -11.68 4.63 7.51
N ARG A 448 -10.77 5.57 7.23
CA ARG A 448 -10.36 5.95 5.87
C ARG A 448 -9.14 5.12 5.46
N PHE A 449 -9.15 4.51 4.27
CA PHE A 449 -8.10 3.58 3.87
C PHE A 449 -7.55 3.82 2.46
N HIS A 450 -6.26 3.53 2.31
CA HIS A 450 -5.60 3.20 1.06
C HIS A 450 -5.81 1.70 0.77
N THR A 451 -5.76 1.33 -0.50
CA THR A 451 -5.75 -0.08 -0.92
C THR A 451 -4.67 -0.29 -1.97
N GLN A 452 -3.99 -1.43 -1.91
CA GLN A 452 -3.11 -1.91 -2.97
C GLN A 452 -3.57 -3.29 -3.43
N THR A 453 -3.54 -3.54 -4.74
CA THR A 453 -3.85 -4.87 -5.31
C THR A 453 -2.84 -5.92 -4.87
N ALA A 454 -3.26 -7.15 -4.57
CA ALA A 454 -2.37 -8.18 -4.00
C ALA A 454 -1.23 -8.57 -4.96
N GLY A 455 0.02 -8.28 -4.57
CA GLY A 455 1.24 -8.61 -5.33
C GLY A 455 1.57 -10.10 -5.27
N VAL A 456 1.37 -10.71 -4.10
CA VAL A 456 1.52 -12.16 -3.84
C VAL A 456 0.60 -13.03 -4.71
N GLN A 457 -0.41 -12.45 -5.37
CA GLN A 457 -1.29 -13.15 -6.32
C GLN A 457 -0.87 -13.00 -7.80
N LEU A 458 0.18 -12.21 -8.10
CA LEU A 458 0.68 -11.95 -9.45
C LEU A 458 1.80 -12.95 -9.82
N THR A 459 1.89 -13.31 -11.11
CA THR A 459 2.75 -14.42 -11.58
C THR A 459 3.86 -13.93 -12.50
N ALA A 460 5.05 -14.53 -12.38
CA ALA A 460 6.17 -14.28 -13.30
C ALA A 460 5.98 -14.99 -14.65
N GLN A 461 5.25 -16.12 -14.64
CA GLN A 461 4.75 -16.83 -15.82
C GLN A 461 3.55 -16.08 -16.39
N GLN A 462 3.48 -15.93 -17.71
CA GLN A 462 2.43 -15.22 -18.46
C GLN A 462 2.06 -13.87 -17.81
N PRO A 463 3.02 -12.94 -17.62
CA PRO A 463 2.84 -11.77 -16.76
C PRO A 463 1.73 -10.83 -17.23
N GLU A 464 1.40 -10.80 -18.52
CA GLU A 464 0.24 -10.07 -19.06
C GLU A 464 -1.10 -10.48 -18.41
N VAL A 465 -1.23 -11.73 -17.91
CA VAL A 465 -2.41 -12.19 -17.15
C VAL A 465 -2.60 -11.40 -15.85
N ASN A 466 -1.53 -10.80 -15.31
CA ASN A 466 -1.61 -9.91 -14.15
C ASN A 466 -2.44 -8.66 -14.43
N LEU A 467 -2.57 -8.19 -15.68
CA LEU A 467 -3.49 -7.09 -16.02
C LEU A 467 -4.95 -7.44 -15.66
N VAL A 468 -5.35 -8.70 -15.89
CA VAL A 468 -6.71 -9.19 -15.54
C VAL A 468 -6.84 -9.31 -14.02
N ARG A 469 -5.81 -9.81 -13.33
CA ARG A 469 -5.78 -9.90 -11.86
C ARG A 469 -5.92 -8.52 -11.21
N VAL A 470 -5.08 -7.55 -11.61
CA VAL A 470 -5.06 -6.18 -11.10
C VAL A 470 -6.37 -5.44 -11.41
N ALA A 471 -7.01 -5.68 -12.56
CA ALA A 471 -8.33 -5.13 -12.84
C ALA A 471 -9.42 -5.68 -11.89
N VAL A 472 -9.41 -6.98 -11.62
CA VAL A 472 -10.35 -7.62 -10.66
C VAL A 472 -10.09 -7.17 -9.22
N GLN A 473 -8.82 -7.10 -8.81
CA GLN A 473 -8.40 -6.63 -7.49
C GLN A 473 -8.73 -5.14 -7.29
N GLY A 474 -8.49 -4.30 -8.29
CA GLY A 474 -8.85 -2.89 -8.30
C GLY A 474 -10.37 -2.69 -8.20
N LEU A 475 -11.15 -3.48 -8.95
CA LEU A 475 -12.61 -3.47 -8.86
C LEU A 475 -13.11 -3.86 -7.44
N ALA A 476 -12.48 -4.85 -6.79
CA ALA A 476 -12.79 -5.21 -5.40
C ALA A 476 -12.51 -4.06 -4.41
N ALA A 477 -11.38 -3.37 -4.56
CA ALA A 477 -11.04 -2.20 -3.74
C ALA A 477 -12.04 -1.04 -3.92
N VAL A 478 -12.45 -0.79 -5.16
CA VAL A 478 -13.42 0.26 -5.50
C VAL A 478 -14.79 -0.07 -4.92
N LEU A 479 -15.35 -1.25 -5.19
CA LEU A 479 -16.63 -1.69 -4.65
C LEU A 479 -16.62 -1.81 -3.11
N GLY A 480 -15.44 -2.02 -2.53
CA GLY A 480 -15.20 -1.97 -1.08
C GLY A 480 -15.25 -0.58 -0.45
N GLY A 481 -15.18 0.49 -1.23
CA GLY A 481 -15.25 1.88 -0.76
C GLY A 481 -13.93 2.49 -0.29
N THR A 482 -12.81 2.21 -0.98
CA THR A 482 -11.48 2.80 -0.70
C THR A 482 -11.40 4.33 -0.93
N GLN A 483 -10.47 5.02 -0.27
CA GLN A 483 -10.24 6.46 -0.47
C GLN A 483 -9.08 6.74 -1.43
N SER A 484 -8.18 5.77 -1.62
CA SER A 484 -7.09 5.86 -2.60
C SER A 484 -6.60 4.46 -2.98
N LEU A 485 -6.25 4.27 -4.25
CA LEU A 485 -5.89 2.96 -4.79
C LEU A 485 -4.52 2.99 -5.45
N HIS A 486 -3.69 2.00 -5.13
CA HIS A 486 -2.56 1.57 -5.92
C HIS A 486 -2.97 0.32 -6.72
N THR A 487 -2.68 0.35 -8.01
CA THR A 487 -2.75 -0.82 -8.90
C THR A 487 -1.33 -1.24 -9.23
N ASN A 488 -0.98 -2.48 -8.90
CA ASN A 488 0.32 -3.07 -9.21
C ASN A 488 0.53 -3.13 -10.71
N SER A 489 1.78 -3.28 -11.13
CA SER A 489 2.10 -3.40 -12.55
C SER A 489 2.17 -4.87 -12.97
N PHE A 490 2.00 -5.16 -14.26
CA PHE A 490 1.89 -6.56 -14.69
C PHE A 490 3.21 -7.36 -14.55
N ASP A 491 4.31 -6.66 -14.34
CA ASP A 491 5.68 -7.15 -14.14
C ASP A 491 6.11 -7.30 -12.66
N GLU A 492 5.20 -7.09 -11.69
CA GLU A 492 5.44 -7.13 -10.24
C GLU A 492 6.28 -8.32 -9.76
N ALA A 493 5.99 -9.53 -10.26
CA ALA A 493 6.65 -10.77 -9.87
C ALA A 493 8.03 -10.98 -10.54
N ILE A 494 8.54 -9.97 -11.26
CA ILE A 494 9.81 -10.03 -12.02
C ILE A 494 10.72 -8.86 -11.63
N ALA A 495 10.21 -7.62 -11.63
CA ALA A 495 11.01 -6.41 -11.38
C ALA A 495 10.15 -5.19 -11.02
N LEU A 496 10.81 -4.09 -10.67
CA LEU A 496 10.18 -2.78 -10.51
C LEU A 496 9.54 -2.28 -11.84
N PRO A 497 8.43 -1.52 -11.80
CA PRO A 497 7.63 -1.28 -13.00
C PRO A 497 8.25 -0.36 -14.06
N THR A 498 8.26 -0.82 -15.31
CA THR A 498 8.60 0.00 -16.49
C THR A 498 7.58 1.13 -16.74
N ASP A 499 7.95 2.13 -17.55
CA ASP A 499 7.06 3.24 -17.96
C ASP A 499 5.88 2.79 -18.86
N LYS A 500 5.91 1.53 -19.35
CA LYS A 500 4.80 0.86 -20.02
C LYS A 500 3.86 0.25 -18.98
N SER A 501 4.38 -0.54 -18.06
CA SER A 501 3.58 -1.30 -17.10
C SER A 501 2.95 -0.41 -16.03
N ALA A 502 3.68 0.56 -15.47
CA ALA A 502 3.16 1.56 -14.54
C ALA A 502 2.04 2.43 -15.15
N ARG A 503 2.14 2.72 -16.45
CA ARG A 503 1.12 3.47 -17.22
C ARG A 503 -0.13 2.62 -17.45
N LEU A 504 0.02 1.35 -17.78
CA LEU A 504 -1.12 0.42 -17.92
C LEU A 504 -1.85 0.26 -16.57
N ALA A 505 -1.13 0.16 -15.47
CA ALA A 505 -1.72 0.12 -14.14
C ALA A 505 -2.56 1.39 -13.83
N LEU A 506 -2.02 2.59 -14.07
CA LEU A 506 -2.80 3.84 -13.93
C LEU A 506 -4.03 3.85 -14.86
N ARG A 507 -3.91 3.35 -16.10
CA ARG A 507 -5.04 3.24 -17.04
C ARG A 507 -6.12 2.28 -16.52
N THR A 508 -5.78 1.19 -15.84
CA THR A 508 -6.76 0.30 -15.18
C THR A 508 -7.67 1.07 -14.22
N GLN A 509 -7.10 1.97 -13.40
CA GLN A 509 -7.92 2.80 -12.49
C GLN A 509 -8.78 3.82 -13.25
N GLN A 510 -8.27 4.37 -14.35
CA GLN A 510 -8.99 5.35 -15.16
C GLN A 510 -10.17 4.70 -15.91
N VAL A 511 -10.00 3.49 -16.45
CA VAL A 511 -11.10 2.69 -17.00
C VAL A 511 -12.14 2.39 -15.93
N LEU A 512 -11.74 1.91 -14.74
CA LEU A 512 -12.66 1.66 -13.63
C LEU A 512 -13.45 2.93 -13.23
N ALA A 513 -12.81 4.09 -13.19
CA ALA A 513 -13.45 5.33 -12.72
C ALA A 513 -14.37 6.01 -13.75
N TYR A 514 -14.07 5.88 -15.05
CA TYR A 514 -14.68 6.69 -16.12
C TYR A 514 -15.37 5.89 -17.24
N GLU A 515 -15.11 4.59 -17.37
CA GLU A 515 -15.73 3.70 -18.37
C GLU A 515 -16.68 2.66 -17.75
N THR A 516 -16.90 2.68 -16.43
CA THR A 516 -17.83 1.80 -15.73
C THR A 516 -18.77 2.57 -14.79
N ASP A 517 -19.84 1.93 -14.33
CA ASP A 517 -20.89 2.50 -13.49
C ASP A 517 -20.59 2.45 -11.97
N VAL A 518 -19.44 1.92 -11.56
CA VAL A 518 -19.06 1.76 -10.14
C VAL A 518 -18.91 3.07 -9.36
N THR A 519 -18.84 4.20 -10.06
CA THR A 519 -18.81 5.55 -9.48
C THR A 519 -20.19 6.21 -9.40
N ALA A 520 -21.23 5.62 -10.02
CA ALA A 520 -22.57 6.19 -10.13
C ALA A 520 -23.49 5.91 -8.93
N THR A 521 -23.08 5.07 -7.97
CA THR A 521 -23.85 4.73 -6.76
C THR A 521 -22.96 4.44 -5.55
N VAL A 522 -23.56 4.35 -4.36
CA VAL A 522 -22.85 4.19 -3.07
C VAL A 522 -23.17 2.84 -2.42
N ASP A 523 -22.14 2.04 -2.18
CA ASP A 523 -22.22 0.64 -1.75
C ASP A 523 -23.24 -0.17 -2.59
N PRO A 524 -22.91 -0.50 -3.86
CA PRO A 524 -23.81 -1.23 -4.76
C PRO A 524 -24.16 -2.65 -4.28
N PHE A 525 -23.50 -3.15 -3.22
CA PHE A 525 -23.82 -4.42 -2.57
C PHE A 525 -24.72 -4.30 -1.33
N ALA A 526 -25.14 -3.08 -0.96
CA ALA A 526 -26.04 -2.86 0.17
C ALA A 526 -27.34 -3.68 0.05
N GLY A 527 -27.63 -4.51 1.04
CA GLY A 527 -28.78 -5.43 1.08
C GLY A 527 -28.58 -6.76 0.32
N SER A 528 -27.41 -6.99 -0.29
CA SER A 528 -27.09 -8.27 -0.95
C SER A 528 -26.92 -9.39 0.08
N TYR A 529 -27.81 -10.40 0.06
CA TYR A 529 -27.85 -11.49 1.05
C TYR A 529 -26.50 -12.17 1.29
N VAL A 530 -25.66 -12.31 0.26
CA VAL A 530 -24.31 -12.89 0.38
C VAL A 530 -23.31 -11.90 1.00
N VAL A 531 -23.30 -10.63 0.59
CA VAL A 531 -22.31 -9.66 1.07
C VAL A 531 -22.61 -9.21 2.50
N GLU A 532 -23.88 -9.04 2.87
CA GLU A 532 -24.26 -8.70 4.24
C GLU A 532 -23.93 -9.84 5.22
N LYS A 533 -24.27 -11.09 4.86
CA LYS A 533 -23.93 -12.26 5.67
C LYS A 533 -22.42 -12.46 5.78
N MET A 534 -21.69 -12.32 4.67
CA MET A 534 -20.22 -12.42 4.66
C MET A 534 -19.54 -11.27 5.42
N THR A 535 -20.12 -10.06 5.44
CA THR A 535 -19.65 -8.94 6.27
C THR A 535 -19.76 -9.27 7.76
N ASP A 536 -20.88 -9.87 8.18
CA ASP A 536 -21.07 -10.32 9.56
C ASP A 536 -20.14 -11.49 9.94
N ASP A 537 -19.92 -12.46 9.03
CA ASP A 537 -19.05 -13.61 9.28
C ASP A 537 -17.57 -13.21 9.35
N VAL A 538 -17.10 -12.32 8.46
CA VAL A 538 -15.74 -11.78 8.49
C VAL A 538 -15.51 -10.90 9.72
N GLU A 539 -16.51 -10.13 10.17
CA GLU A 539 -16.43 -9.42 11.44
C GLU A 539 -16.33 -10.38 12.63
N ALA A 540 -17.17 -11.42 12.70
CA ALA A 540 -17.13 -12.38 13.80
C ALA A 540 -15.77 -13.08 13.91
N ALA A 541 -15.21 -13.53 12.78
CA ALA A 541 -13.87 -14.13 12.71
C ALA A 541 -12.76 -13.14 13.11
N ALA A 542 -12.86 -11.88 12.69
CA ALA A 542 -11.88 -10.85 13.06
C ALA A 542 -11.93 -10.51 14.56
N LEU A 543 -13.13 -10.39 15.14
CA LEU A 543 -13.32 -10.13 16.57
C LEU A 543 -12.81 -11.29 17.44
N GLU A 544 -12.94 -12.55 17.01
CA GLU A 544 -12.38 -13.69 17.72
C GLU A 544 -10.83 -13.63 17.76
N LEU A 545 -10.20 -13.17 16.68
CA LEU A 545 -8.75 -12.96 16.62
C LEU A 545 -8.30 -11.75 17.44
N MET A 546 -9.03 -10.63 17.41
CA MET A 546 -8.77 -9.47 18.27
C MET A 546 -8.90 -9.83 19.75
N ALA A 547 -9.91 -10.60 20.15
CA ALA A 547 -10.08 -11.08 21.52
C ALA A 547 -8.92 -11.96 21.99
N LYS A 548 -8.27 -12.73 21.10
CA LYS A 548 -7.05 -13.49 21.42
C LYS A 548 -5.85 -12.57 21.64
N VAL A 549 -5.69 -11.51 20.85
CA VAL A 549 -4.63 -10.49 21.05
C VAL A 549 -4.82 -9.75 22.39
N GLU A 550 -6.04 -9.31 22.68
CA GLU A 550 -6.37 -8.65 23.96
C GLU A 550 -6.15 -9.58 25.16
N ALA A 551 -6.54 -10.86 25.05
CA ALA A 551 -6.27 -11.87 26.08
C ALA A 551 -4.76 -12.17 26.29
N MET A 552 -3.88 -11.78 25.36
CA MET A 552 -2.44 -11.83 25.57
C MET A 552 -1.88 -10.57 26.26
N GLY A 553 -2.64 -9.47 26.32
CA GLY A 553 -2.20 -8.18 26.86
C GLY A 553 -2.01 -7.10 25.80
N GLY A 554 -2.75 -7.15 24.69
CA GLY A 554 -2.70 -6.17 23.61
C GLY A 554 -1.68 -6.49 22.52
N ALA A 555 -1.58 -5.62 21.50
CA ALA A 555 -0.86 -5.90 20.27
C ALA A 555 0.63 -6.19 20.51
N VAL A 556 1.30 -5.37 21.32
CA VAL A 556 2.74 -5.52 21.65
C VAL A 556 3.01 -6.87 22.31
N ALA A 557 2.22 -7.24 23.32
CA ALA A 557 2.42 -8.50 24.06
C ALA A 557 2.15 -9.75 23.19
N ALA A 558 1.30 -9.64 22.17
CA ALA A 558 1.06 -10.69 21.19
C ALA A 558 2.20 -10.77 20.14
N ILE A 559 2.75 -9.63 19.71
CA ILE A 559 3.94 -9.53 18.84
C ILE A 559 5.16 -10.18 19.52
N GLU A 560 5.44 -9.82 20.77
CA GLU A 560 6.57 -10.36 21.55
C GLU A 560 6.47 -11.88 21.80
N ARG A 561 5.25 -12.45 21.67
CA ARG A 561 4.98 -13.90 21.73
C ARG A 561 4.91 -14.56 20.35
N GLY A 562 5.14 -13.82 19.27
CA GLY A 562 5.07 -14.30 17.89
C GLY A 562 3.67 -14.70 17.41
N PHE A 563 2.58 -14.30 18.10
CA PHE A 563 1.24 -14.83 17.83
C PHE A 563 0.72 -14.46 16.43
N GLN A 564 0.67 -13.17 16.09
CA GLN A 564 0.21 -12.70 14.78
C GLN A 564 1.07 -13.30 13.66
N LYS A 565 2.40 -13.27 13.81
CA LYS A 565 3.35 -13.82 12.83
C LYS A 565 3.10 -15.33 12.60
N GLY A 566 2.99 -16.12 13.67
CA GLY A 566 2.73 -17.55 13.55
C GLY A 566 1.35 -17.88 12.95
N GLU A 567 0.33 -17.06 13.21
CA GLU A 567 -0.98 -17.17 12.56
C GLU A 567 -0.92 -16.91 11.05
N ILE A 568 -0.12 -15.92 10.64
CA ILE A 568 0.15 -15.58 9.24
C ILE A 568 0.94 -16.70 8.55
N GLU A 569 2.02 -17.19 9.15
CA GLU A 569 2.85 -18.28 8.61
C GLU A 569 2.05 -19.59 8.47
N ARG A 570 1.14 -19.89 9.41
CA ARG A 570 0.19 -21.02 9.30
C ARG A 570 -0.80 -20.88 8.14
N SER A 571 -1.19 -19.65 7.79
CA SER A 571 -2.03 -19.36 6.62
C SER A 571 -1.22 -19.46 5.33
N ALA A 572 -0.05 -18.80 5.26
CA ALA A 572 0.87 -18.82 4.12
C ALA A 572 1.25 -20.26 3.71
N TYR A 573 1.64 -21.09 4.69
CA TYR A 573 2.00 -22.50 4.45
C TYR A 573 0.84 -23.32 3.90
N ARG A 574 -0.40 -23.07 4.37
CA ARG A 574 -1.61 -23.72 3.84
C ARG A 574 -1.86 -23.32 2.38
N ILE A 575 -1.72 -22.02 2.06
CA ILE A 575 -1.90 -21.49 0.69
C ILE A 575 -0.85 -22.08 -0.26
N ALA A 576 0.40 -22.23 0.18
CA ALA A 576 1.44 -22.93 -0.57
C ALA A 576 1.07 -24.40 -0.82
N GLN A 577 0.69 -25.15 0.22
CA GLN A 577 0.27 -26.55 0.08
C GLN A 577 -0.93 -26.73 -0.86
N GLN A 578 -1.92 -25.84 -0.82
CA GLN A 578 -3.06 -25.85 -1.77
C GLN A 578 -2.62 -25.55 -3.22
N THR A 579 -1.59 -24.72 -3.40
CA THR A 579 -1.08 -24.34 -4.73
C THR A 579 -0.25 -25.47 -5.33
N ASP A 580 0.63 -26.09 -4.53
CA ASP A 580 1.46 -27.23 -4.94
C ASP A 580 0.62 -28.49 -5.23
N SER A 581 -0.48 -28.70 -4.49
CA SER A 581 -1.41 -29.82 -4.73
C SER A 581 -2.33 -29.62 -5.95
N GLY A 582 -2.44 -28.38 -6.46
CA GLY A 582 -3.37 -28.01 -7.53
C GLY A 582 -4.84 -27.86 -7.07
N GLU A 583 -5.08 -27.84 -5.76
CA GLU A 583 -6.38 -27.53 -5.13
C GLU A 583 -6.75 -26.06 -5.35
N ARG A 584 -5.83 -25.14 -5.01
CA ARG A 584 -5.89 -23.71 -5.34
C ARG A 584 -5.30 -23.52 -6.74
N VAL A 585 -6.13 -23.15 -7.70
CA VAL A 585 -5.72 -22.99 -9.10
C VAL A 585 -5.05 -21.63 -9.32
N VAL A 586 -3.81 -21.65 -9.79
CA VAL A 586 -3.06 -20.46 -10.22
C VAL A 586 -2.83 -20.56 -11.73
N VAL A 587 -3.58 -19.76 -12.49
CA VAL A 587 -3.55 -19.72 -13.96
C VAL A 587 -2.15 -19.32 -14.44
N GLY A 588 -1.61 -20.09 -15.38
CA GLY A 588 -0.26 -19.94 -15.92
C GLY A 588 0.83 -20.66 -15.12
N VAL A 589 0.55 -21.09 -13.87
CA VAL A 589 1.54 -21.70 -12.96
C VAL A 589 1.28 -23.18 -12.72
N ASN A 590 0.12 -23.55 -12.16
CA ASN A 590 -0.25 -24.95 -11.90
C ASN A 590 -1.37 -25.47 -12.81
N ARG A 591 -1.97 -24.60 -13.63
CA ARG A 591 -2.95 -24.95 -14.67
C ARG A 591 -2.92 -23.92 -15.79
N TYR A 592 -3.16 -24.36 -17.02
CA TYR A 592 -3.07 -23.51 -18.23
C TYR A 592 -1.66 -22.94 -18.45
N THR A 593 -0.64 -23.75 -18.12
CA THR A 593 0.77 -23.50 -18.46
C THR A 593 1.02 -23.60 -19.96
N ILE A 594 2.06 -22.94 -20.45
CA ILE A 594 2.54 -23.02 -21.84
C ILE A 594 3.94 -23.64 -21.89
N ASP A 595 4.33 -24.25 -23.02
CA ASP A 595 5.62 -24.94 -23.16
C ASP A 595 6.82 -23.96 -23.25
N VAL A 596 6.56 -22.71 -23.64
CA VAL A 596 7.56 -21.64 -23.81
C VAL A 596 6.92 -20.31 -23.41
N GLU A 597 7.52 -19.61 -22.45
CA GLU A 597 7.12 -18.25 -22.03
C GLU A 597 7.69 -17.18 -22.99
N GLU A 598 7.00 -16.04 -23.13
CA GLU A 598 7.50 -14.90 -23.91
C GLU A 598 8.60 -14.13 -23.13
N PRO A 599 9.65 -13.63 -23.80
CA PRO A 599 10.77 -12.98 -23.11
C PRO A 599 10.42 -11.55 -22.66
N TYR A 600 10.39 -11.32 -21.34
CA TYR A 600 10.17 -9.99 -20.76
C TYR A 600 11.48 -9.19 -20.55
N GLU A 601 11.52 -7.97 -21.07
CA GLU A 601 12.58 -6.99 -20.78
C GLU A 601 12.24 -6.21 -19.51
N HIS A 602 12.87 -6.61 -18.41
CA HIS A 602 12.70 -5.99 -17.09
C HIS A 602 13.56 -4.74 -16.91
N LEU A 603 13.05 -3.79 -16.11
CA LEU A 603 13.84 -2.68 -15.61
C LEU A 603 15.07 -3.19 -14.83
N ARG A 604 16.20 -2.50 -15.00
CA ARG A 604 17.43 -2.72 -14.22
C ARG A 604 17.88 -1.39 -13.63
N VAL A 605 18.24 -1.42 -12.35
CA VAL A 605 18.88 -0.30 -11.66
C VAL A 605 20.38 -0.32 -11.99
N ASP A 606 20.98 0.85 -12.24
CA ASP A 606 22.40 0.96 -12.54
C ASP A 606 23.24 0.85 -11.25
N PRO A 607 24.19 -0.11 -11.14
CA PRO A 607 25.10 -0.21 -9.99
C PRO A 607 25.94 1.05 -9.74
N ALA A 608 26.09 1.94 -10.72
CA ALA A 608 26.79 3.21 -10.54
C ALA A 608 26.10 4.16 -9.55
N ILE A 609 24.82 3.94 -9.22
CA ILE A 609 24.05 4.77 -8.28
C ILE A 609 24.62 4.72 -6.86
N GLU A 610 25.09 3.56 -6.40
CA GLU A 610 25.74 3.40 -5.08
C GLU A 610 26.99 4.29 -4.96
N ALA A 611 27.84 4.30 -6.00
CA ALA A 611 29.03 5.15 -6.03
C ALA A 611 28.68 6.64 -6.10
N GLN A 612 27.76 7.04 -6.98
CA GLN A 612 27.32 8.43 -7.11
C GLN A 612 26.70 8.98 -5.82
N GLN A 613 25.95 8.15 -5.11
CA GLN A 613 25.31 8.54 -3.85
C GLN A 613 26.34 8.66 -2.71
N ALA A 614 27.31 7.74 -2.62
CA ALA A 614 28.44 7.87 -1.70
C ALA A 614 29.30 9.12 -2.00
N GLU A 615 29.52 9.47 -3.27
CA GLU A 615 30.21 10.71 -3.66
C GLU A 615 29.45 11.97 -3.24
N ARG A 616 28.13 12.03 -3.45
CA ARG A 616 27.25 13.11 -2.94
C ARG A 616 27.36 13.27 -1.44
N LEU A 617 27.34 12.14 -0.71
CA LEU A 617 27.37 12.13 0.75
C LEU A 617 28.74 12.54 1.32
N ALA A 618 29.83 12.14 0.67
CA ALA A 618 31.17 12.61 1.00
C ALA A 618 31.32 14.13 0.81
N ALA A 619 30.75 14.70 -0.26
CA ALA A 619 30.70 16.15 -0.47
C ALA A 619 29.89 16.86 0.62
N LEU A 620 28.68 16.38 0.93
CA LEU A 620 27.83 16.92 2.00
C LEU A 620 28.56 16.99 3.35
N ARG A 621 29.23 15.90 3.75
CA ARG A 621 29.96 15.85 5.04
C ARG A 621 31.23 16.72 5.04
N ALA A 622 31.78 17.07 3.87
CA ALA A 622 32.94 17.97 3.74
C ALA A 622 32.56 19.47 3.67
N GLU A 623 31.33 19.81 3.28
CA GLU A 623 30.85 21.18 3.10
C GLU A 623 30.10 21.77 4.31
N ARG A 624 29.53 20.91 5.17
CA ARG A 624 28.63 21.34 6.25
C ARG A 624 29.36 21.89 7.47
N ASP A 625 28.62 22.63 8.30
CA ASP A 625 29.05 22.99 9.65
C ASP A 625 28.96 21.76 10.56
N GLN A 626 30.09 21.12 10.82
CA GLN A 626 30.16 19.92 11.67
C GLN A 626 29.91 20.24 13.15
N GLU A 627 30.28 21.42 13.65
CA GLU A 627 30.02 21.80 15.04
C GLU A 627 28.51 21.98 15.29
N ALA A 628 27.79 22.57 14.32
CA ALA A 628 26.33 22.67 14.35
C ALA A 628 25.64 21.30 14.30
N VAL A 629 26.12 20.37 13.46
CA VAL A 629 25.61 18.98 13.39
C VAL A 629 25.84 18.24 14.70
N ASP A 630 27.05 18.28 15.25
CA ASP A 630 27.40 17.58 16.49
C ASP A 630 26.58 18.11 17.68
N ALA A 631 26.39 19.44 17.76
CA ALA A 631 25.56 20.07 18.77
C ALA A 631 24.07 19.67 18.66
N ALA A 632 23.50 19.66 17.45
CA ALA A 632 22.10 19.28 17.24
C ALA A 632 21.85 17.78 17.49
N LEU A 633 22.78 16.91 17.10
CA LEU A 633 22.72 15.47 17.40
C LEU A 633 22.94 15.20 18.90
N ALA A 634 23.63 16.07 19.65
CA ALA A 634 23.73 15.99 21.12
C ALA A 634 22.43 16.44 21.82
N GLU A 635 21.70 17.44 21.30
CA GLU A 635 20.36 17.80 21.78
C GLU A 635 19.36 16.67 21.50
N LEU A 636 19.40 16.05 20.30
CA LEU A 636 18.56 14.91 19.96
C LEU A 636 18.75 13.72 20.94
N ARG A 637 20.00 13.42 21.32
CA ARG A 637 20.30 12.40 22.34
C ARG A 637 19.67 12.74 23.69
N ARG A 638 19.86 13.98 24.20
CA ARG A 638 19.25 14.41 25.47
C ARG A 638 17.72 14.36 25.45
N ALA A 639 17.07 14.75 24.36
CA ALA A 639 15.63 14.60 24.20
C ALA A 639 15.21 13.11 24.22
N ALA A 640 15.96 12.24 23.55
CA ALA A 640 15.71 10.80 23.50
C ALA A 640 15.93 10.09 24.84
N GLU A 641 16.86 10.57 25.69
CA GLU A 641 17.06 10.13 27.08
C GLU A 641 15.92 10.62 27.99
N GLY A 642 15.50 11.87 27.80
CA GLY A 642 14.40 12.52 28.55
C GLY A 642 13.01 12.14 28.04
N THR A 643 12.04 13.03 28.28
CA THR A 643 10.63 12.86 27.90
C THR A 643 10.14 13.86 26.84
N ASP A 644 11.03 14.72 26.35
CA ASP A 644 10.69 15.77 25.40
C ASP A 644 10.44 15.23 23.99
N ASN A 645 9.67 15.97 23.19
CA ASN A 645 9.32 15.53 21.85
C ASN A 645 10.56 15.60 20.94
N VAL A 646 11.04 14.43 20.49
CA VAL A 646 12.32 14.34 19.74
C VAL A 646 12.28 14.98 18.35
N LEU A 647 11.11 15.30 17.78
CA LEU A 647 11.03 15.83 16.42
C LEU A 647 11.58 17.26 16.28
N TYR A 648 11.56 18.06 17.34
CA TYR A 648 12.12 19.42 17.30
C TYR A 648 13.66 19.40 17.11
N PRO A 649 14.47 18.80 18.01
CA PRO A 649 15.92 18.72 17.78
C PRO A 649 16.30 17.83 16.59
N MET A 650 15.48 16.85 16.23
CA MET A 650 15.64 16.08 14.99
C MET A 650 15.54 16.99 13.75
N LYS A 651 14.56 17.90 13.70
CA LYS A 651 14.41 18.87 12.59
C LYS A 651 15.60 19.81 12.52
N ASP A 652 16.10 20.25 13.66
CA ASP A 652 17.24 21.16 13.72
C ASP A 652 18.54 20.47 13.26
N ALA A 653 18.76 19.20 13.62
CA ALA A 653 19.87 18.39 13.11
C ALA A 653 19.77 18.18 11.58
N LEU A 654 18.58 17.84 11.06
CA LEU A 654 18.36 17.67 9.63
C LEU A 654 18.57 19.00 8.85
N ARG A 655 18.15 20.14 9.42
CA ARG A 655 18.42 21.47 8.86
C ARG A 655 19.92 21.80 8.83
N ALA A 656 20.70 21.30 9.78
CA ALA A 656 22.16 21.43 9.81
C ALA A 656 22.91 20.52 8.80
N ARG A 657 22.19 19.76 7.95
CA ARG A 657 22.75 18.67 7.08
C ARG A 657 23.32 17.49 7.88
N ALA A 658 22.71 17.12 9.00
CA ALA A 658 22.87 15.75 9.54
C ALA A 658 22.19 14.73 8.61
N THR A 659 22.75 13.52 8.51
CA THR A 659 22.25 12.47 7.62
C THR A 659 21.15 11.60 8.26
N VAL A 660 20.44 10.83 7.44
CA VAL A 660 19.48 9.80 7.88
C VAL A 660 20.15 8.80 8.82
N GLY A 661 21.32 8.29 8.45
CA GLY A 661 22.13 7.37 9.25
C GLY A 661 22.61 7.99 10.55
N GLU A 662 23.07 9.24 10.56
CA GLU A 662 23.52 9.95 11.76
C GLU A 662 22.38 10.19 12.76
N VAL A 663 21.22 10.66 12.28
CA VAL A 663 20.02 10.87 13.11
C VAL A 663 19.51 9.53 13.68
N CYS A 664 19.47 8.47 12.87
CA CYS A 664 19.12 7.15 13.37
C CYS A 664 20.17 6.57 14.34
N ASN A 665 21.46 6.82 14.14
CA ASN A 665 22.53 6.37 15.04
C ASN A 665 22.45 7.07 16.40
N ALA A 666 22.24 8.39 16.43
CA ALA A 666 22.03 9.13 17.68
C ALA A 666 20.85 8.57 18.51
N LEU A 667 19.80 8.07 17.86
CA LEU A 667 18.70 7.37 18.53
C LEU A 667 19.05 5.92 18.90
N ARG A 668 19.78 5.17 18.07
CA ARG A 668 20.25 3.79 18.38
C ARG A 668 21.14 3.76 19.62
N GLU A 669 21.96 4.79 19.83
CA GLU A 669 22.82 4.92 21.01
C GLU A 669 22.02 4.96 22.32
N VAL A 670 20.84 5.58 22.32
CA VAL A 670 20.00 5.77 23.51
C VAL A 670 18.93 4.67 23.65
N TRP A 671 18.30 4.26 22.55
CA TRP A 671 17.16 3.34 22.53
C TRP A 671 17.52 1.90 22.16
N GLY A 672 18.77 1.65 21.74
CA GLY A 672 19.22 0.38 21.21
C GLY A 672 18.68 0.08 19.81
N THR A 673 18.91 -1.15 19.35
CA THR A 673 18.37 -1.68 18.08
C THR A 673 17.55 -2.93 18.39
N TYR A 674 16.42 -3.12 17.71
CA TYR A 674 15.63 -4.34 17.86
C TYR A 674 16.33 -5.53 17.20
N VAL A 675 16.30 -6.67 17.89
CA VAL A 675 16.75 -7.96 17.35
C VAL A 675 15.55 -8.90 17.43
N PRO A 676 15.06 -9.46 16.30
CA PRO A 676 13.98 -10.44 16.32
C PRO A 676 14.41 -11.72 17.05
N SER A 677 13.46 -12.40 17.68
CA SER A 677 13.72 -13.70 18.31
C SER A 677 13.68 -14.85 17.30
N ASP A 678 14.69 -15.71 17.31
CA ASP A 678 14.74 -16.99 16.54
C ASP A 678 13.78 -18.07 17.09
N ALA A 679 12.69 -17.67 17.75
CA ALA A 679 11.71 -18.56 18.39
C ALA A 679 10.65 -18.99 17.36
N PHE A 680 10.80 -20.20 16.84
CA PHE A 680 9.85 -20.92 15.97
C PHE A 680 9.03 -21.94 16.76
#